data_AF-A0A4D4L1A6-F1
#
_entry.id   AF-A0A4D4L1A6-F1
#
_cell.length_a   1.000
_cell.length_b   1.000
_cell.length_c   1.000
_cell.angle_alpha   90.00
_cell.angle_beta   90.00
_cell.angle_gamma   90.00
#
_symmetry.space_group_name_H-M   'P 1'
#
loop_
_entity.id
_entity.type
_entity.pdbx_description
1 polymer ?
#
loop_
_entity_poly.entity_id
_entity_poly.type
_entity_poly.pdbx_seq_one_letter_code
_entity_poly.pdbx_strand_id
1 'polypeptide(L)'
;MKLVQLAEACDVEGVLRELGALTPDERAAQADALEARRTTLRDGWYNRPEKERGAQLAAELGCRTDPVAAADWIHQEDNHGVLGRRLPLGGTWMLDIVNLHPVAWRAELAARLAEQWEPYSQQEDTAQLIEHLVHDTGCPLPTTDGFIEGWLSSRRPGRQHPAHLRGGVQPGASLLERLRADDLSPKFLPLVLERPGIEFDVHLFHHMWADKSLTHAMENTLLGVFISLSAEGMVDRGALIRRVFSELAATPEQASSAMDVLTVLALTPAERASVSRERTAIAEQLLSQLLQDGPRRQTAPPLAYLRALALTPAENAPALRTHVALLDLSLPVATYAQEVLTGLDEAGLLEPEVLTEVCERVLLRPEKKLVRAQLTRLDRAARKDPARAARTVLDAATAFDHRDVDVQERALNVIARHLGAAGDSVLPELRTAAARISPGLAARAADLFGTGPDHLTEPYADTLPAVPEPRPVPVPIETAAEVAEEVAAVVANDRDVVMFERALDGLVRHAHLDRAALVRALKPVMRQEPAWYTDSTQSDVYDVAAALVGEEPRERHFAARLESLGFSVAGELLAARLAEAIDIIEADAQPFLLAVPTDSTGALDAAALVRRISVLDGLGVTPAPVDLAQALLRVTTTVDEKVLAAAGELRSEAGRRLAQWLHEGGLPHRDSEPENWPGDHPGKSLTDWLRYERPQPTTGPPLLPAAAALLGPYRPSGFSGMLPFWLAQLPHHREVVLTRGDFGYLVFIQNWAPTLPFAAESGGPAGFALHLALVYSLTYEQPVERDAGVDALLVLAARDS
;
A
#
# COMPACT_ATOMS: atom_id res chain seq x y z
N MET A 1 37.36 -36.42 10.90
CA MET A 1 37.38 -36.52 9.43
C MET A 1 36.07 -37.02 8.83
N LYS A 2 35.34 -37.95 9.45
CA LYS A 2 34.13 -38.55 8.85
C LYS A 2 32.96 -37.58 8.67
N LEU A 3 32.72 -36.65 9.61
CA LEU A 3 31.65 -35.63 9.47
C LEU A 3 31.90 -34.65 8.31
N VAL A 4 33.16 -34.23 8.11
CA VAL A 4 33.56 -33.36 6.99
C VAL A 4 33.28 -34.05 5.65
N GLN A 5 33.64 -35.33 5.53
CA GLN A 5 33.38 -36.12 4.31
C GLN A 5 31.89 -36.29 4.01
N LEU A 6 31.06 -36.46 5.05
CA LEU A 6 29.61 -36.57 4.91
C LEU A 6 28.98 -35.21 4.54
N ALA A 7 29.50 -34.10 5.07
CA ALA A 7 29.09 -32.76 4.68
C ALA A 7 29.43 -32.46 3.20
N GLU A 8 30.63 -32.84 2.74
CA GLU A 8 31.04 -32.74 1.33
C GLU A 8 30.16 -33.60 0.41
N ALA A 9 29.75 -34.78 0.88
CA ALA A 9 28.84 -35.66 0.16
C ALA A 9 27.37 -35.19 0.18
N CYS A 10 27.06 -34.07 0.84
CA CYS A 10 25.70 -33.55 1.03
C CYS A 10 24.76 -34.54 1.76
N ASP A 11 25.30 -35.41 2.62
CA ASP A 11 24.59 -36.51 3.28
C ASP A 11 24.20 -36.16 4.72
N VAL A 12 23.08 -35.46 4.88
CA VAL A 12 22.53 -35.06 6.19
C VAL A 12 22.19 -36.29 7.05
N GLU A 13 21.58 -37.32 6.46
CA GLU A 13 21.21 -38.53 7.21
C GLU A 13 22.45 -39.29 7.70
N GLY A 14 23.50 -39.33 6.88
CA GLY A 14 24.82 -39.83 7.26
C GLY A 14 25.43 -39.07 8.41
N VAL A 15 25.38 -37.73 8.38
CA VAL A 15 25.84 -36.87 9.47
C VAL A 15 25.09 -37.19 10.77
N LEU A 16 23.76 -37.27 10.76
CA LEU A 16 22.96 -37.57 11.94
C LEU A 16 23.29 -38.95 12.54
N ARG A 17 23.43 -39.97 11.67
CA ARG A 17 23.79 -41.32 12.10
C ARG A 17 25.17 -41.38 12.74
N GLU A 18 26.13 -40.65 12.18
CA GLU A 18 27.48 -40.57 12.72
C GLU A 18 27.51 -39.83 14.06
N LEU A 19 26.84 -38.68 14.16
CA LEU A 19 26.72 -37.92 15.40
C LEU A 19 26.12 -38.78 16.53
N GLY A 20 25.11 -39.62 16.24
CA GLY A 20 24.51 -40.53 17.21
C GLY A 20 25.43 -41.67 17.68
N ALA A 21 26.49 -42.00 16.93
CA ALA A 21 27.46 -43.03 17.29
C ALA A 21 28.64 -42.50 18.12
N LEU A 22 28.93 -41.19 18.03
CA LEU A 22 30.05 -40.55 18.70
C LEU A 22 29.71 -40.13 20.13
N THR A 23 30.68 -40.25 21.04
CA THR A 23 30.58 -39.66 22.38
C THR A 23 30.66 -38.13 22.32
N PRO A 24 30.21 -37.39 23.36
CA PRO A 24 30.32 -35.92 23.39
C PRO A 24 31.75 -35.42 23.12
N ASP A 25 32.76 -36.02 23.75
CA ASP A 25 34.17 -35.61 23.56
C ASP A 25 34.64 -35.85 22.12
N GLU A 26 34.23 -36.96 21.51
CA GLU A 26 34.54 -37.27 20.11
C GLU A 26 33.85 -36.33 19.12
N ARG A 27 32.62 -35.89 19.43
CA ARG A 27 31.91 -34.86 18.65
C ARG A 27 32.61 -33.50 18.76
N ALA A 28 32.93 -33.07 19.97
CA ALA A 28 33.64 -31.81 20.20
C ALA A 28 34.99 -31.77 19.46
N ALA A 29 35.71 -32.89 19.40
CA ALA A 29 36.98 -33.01 18.66
C ALA A 29 36.85 -32.81 17.14
N GLN A 30 35.65 -32.81 16.55
CA GLN A 30 35.44 -32.54 15.12
C GLN A 30 35.16 -31.06 14.81
N ALA A 31 34.90 -30.21 15.82
CA ALA A 31 34.45 -28.84 15.64
C ALA A 31 35.44 -27.98 14.83
N ASP A 32 36.73 -28.01 15.19
CA ASP A 32 37.77 -27.20 14.51
C ASP A 32 37.90 -27.54 13.02
N ALA A 33 37.74 -28.82 12.66
CA ALA A 33 37.82 -29.26 11.27
C ALA A 33 36.62 -28.78 10.45
N LEU A 34 35.43 -28.74 11.04
CA LEU A 34 34.22 -28.22 10.41
C LEU A 34 34.27 -26.69 10.26
N GLU A 35 34.77 -25.97 11.26
CA GLU A 35 34.97 -24.51 11.19
C GLU A 35 36.02 -24.12 10.14
N ALA A 36 37.12 -24.86 10.07
CA ALA A 36 38.13 -24.67 9.03
C ALA A 36 37.52 -24.81 7.63
N ARG A 37 36.67 -25.83 7.42
CA ARG A 37 35.91 -25.96 6.17
C ARG A 37 34.94 -24.80 5.97
N ARG A 38 34.15 -24.43 6.99
CA ARG A 38 33.18 -23.34 6.89
C ARG A 38 33.84 -22.01 6.49
N THR A 39 35.02 -21.73 7.04
CA THR A 39 35.82 -20.55 6.67
C THR A 39 36.16 -20.53 5.18
N THR A 40 36.53 -21.69 4.58
CA THR A 40 36.82 -21.78 3.13
C THR A 40 35.59 -21.62 2.24
N LEU A 41 34.39 -21.83 2.79
CA LEU A 41 33.12 -21.76 2.07
C LEU A 41 32.39 -20.44 2.25
N ARG A 42 32.93 -19.53 3.06
CA ARG A 42 32.28 -18.26 3.41
C ARG A 42 32.01 -17.42 2.17
N ASP A 43 32.99 -17.36 1.28
CA ASP A 43 32.85 -16.77 -0.05
C ASP A 43 31.96 -17.67 -0.94
N GLY A 44 30.78 -17.16 -1.29
CA GLY A 44 29.80 -17.90 -2.09
C GLY A 44 29.01 -18.96 -1.30
N TRP A 45 28.97 -18.88 0.04
CA TRP A 45 28.21 -19.79 0.91
C TRP A 45 26.77 -20.01 0.40
N TYR A 46 26.07 -18.92 0.09
CA TYR A 46 24.68 -18.96 -0.35
C TYR A 46 24.49 -19.55 -1.76
N ASN A 47 25.54 -19.63 -2.57
CA ASN A 47 25.53 -20.26 -3.90
C ASN A 47 25.68 -21.79 -3.82
N ARG A 48 25.95 -22.33 -2.64
CA ARG A 48 26.10 -23.78 -2.44
C ARG A 48 24.74 -24.48 -2.42
N PRO A 49 24.66 -25.72 -2.94
CA PRO A 49 23.46 -26.54 -2.86
C PRO A 49 22.91 -26.59 -1.43
N GLU A 50 21.59 -26.46 -1.28
CA GLU A 50 20.95 -26.40 0.03
C GLU A 50 21.26 -27.63 0.91
N LYS A 51 21.37 -28.81 0.28
CA LYS A 51 21.76 -30.05 0.97
C LYS A 51 23.19 -30.03 1.51
N GLU A 52 24.12 -29.40 0.79
CA GLU A 52 25.50 -29.24 1.24
C GLU A 52 25.55 -28.33 2.48
N ARG A 53 24.83 -27.20 2.41
CA ARG A 53 24.69 -26.27 3.53
C ARG A 53 24.04 -26.95 4.74
N GLY A 54 22.95 -27.68 4.53
CA GLY A 54 22.27 -28.43 5.57
C GLY A 54 23.15 -29.46 6.26
N ALA A 55 23.94 -30.24 5.50
CA ALA A 55 24.82 -31.25 6.07
C ALA A 55 25.99 -30.64 6.86
N GLN A 56 26.57 -29.54 6.36
CA GLN A 56 27.60 -28.78 7.07
C GLN A 56 27.07 -28.20 8.39
N LEU A 57 25.92 -27.53 8.36
CA LEU A 57 25.29 -26.92 9.54
C LEU A 57 24.87 -27.96 10.58
N ALA A 58 24.29 -29.09 10.13
CA ALA A 58 23.96 -30.21 11.01
C ALA A 58 25.20 -30.76 11.72
N ALA A 59 26.31 -30.93 10.99
CA ALA A 59 27.55 -31.38 11.60
C ALA A 59 28.11 -30.37 12.63
N GLU A 60 28.08 -29.07 12.30
CA GLU A 60 28.54 -28.01 13.20
C GLU A 60 27.75 -27.95 14.51
N LEU A 61 26.40 -27.92 14.42
CA LEU A 61 25.54 -27.91 15.62
C LEU A 61 25.73 -29.18 16.44
N GLY A 62 25.84 -30.34 15.79
CA GLY A 62 26.04 -31.62 16.45
C GLY A 62 27.34 -31.74 17.25
N CYS A 63 28.35 -30.92 16.93
CA CYS A 63 29.61 -30.84 17.65
C CYS A 63 29.59 -29.87 18.84
N ARG A 64 28.51 -29.08 19.02
CA ARG A 64 28.34 -28.17 20.16
C ARG A 64 27.83 -28.95 21.38
N THR A 65 28.74 -29.35 22.27
CA THR A 65 28.40 -30.11 23.48
C THR A 65 27.93 -29.24 24.65
N ASP A 66 28.13 -27.92 24.57
CA ASP A 66 27.72 -26.93 25.56
C ASP A 66 26.43 -26.22 25.12
N PRO A 67 25.41 -26.08 26.00
CA PRO A 67 24.12 -25.52 25.61
C PRO A 67 24.18 -24.01 25.31
N VAL A 68 25.14 -23.27 25.87
CA VAL A 68 25.35 -21.85 25.54
C VAL A 68 25.92 -21.74 24.13
N ALA A 69 26.97 -22.51 23.83
CA ALA A 69 27.56 -22.52 22.50
C ALA A 69 26.59 -23.01 21.40
N ALA A 70 25.63 -23.88 21.75
CA ALA A 70 24.57 -24.30 20.84
C ALA A 70 23.52 -23.20 20.62
N ALA A 71 23.13 -22.49 21.68
CA ALA A 71 22.22 -21.34 21.57
C ALA A 71 22.82 -20.21 20.71
N ASP A 72 24.08 -19.86 20.96
CA ASP A 72 24.83 -18.86 20.18
C ASP A 72 24.88 -19.24 18.68
N TRP A 73 25.07 -20.53 18.40
CA TRP A 73 25.09 -21.04 17.02
C TRP A 73 23.72 -20.95 16.34
N ILE A 74 22.64 -21.27 17.05
CA ILE A 74 21.27 -21.22 16.50
C ILE A 74 20.87 -19.78 16.17
N HIS A 75 21.24 -18.83 17.04
CA HIS A 75 20.93 -17.40 16.84
C HIS A 75 21.78 -16.73 15.76
N GLN A 76 22.90 -17.33 15.34
CA GLN A 76 23.79 -16.74 14.34
C GLN A 76 23.13 -16.64 12.95
N GLU A 77 22.91 -15.42 12.46
CA GLU A 77 22.21 -15.13 11.20
C GLU A 77 22.84 -15.81 9.96
N ASP A 78 24.17 -15.92 9.91
CA ASP A 78 24.93 -16.57 8.82
C ASP A 78 24.55 -18.06 8.59
N ASN A 79 23.91 -18.69 9.57
CA ASN A 79 23.48 -20.09 9.51
C ASN A 79 22.10 -20.26 8.84
N HIS A 80 21.36 -19.16 8.70
CA HIS A 80 20.05 -19.15 8.05
C HIS A 80 20.20 -18.87 6.54
N GLY A 81 19.18 -19.23 5.77
CA GLY A 81 19.12 -19.03 4.32
C GLY A 81 19.06 -17.54 3.91
N VAL A 82 18.87 -17.30 2.60
CA VAL A 82 18.77 -15.94 2.07
C VAL A 82 17.64 -15.18 2.79
N LEU A 83 17.92 -13.97 3.29
CA LEU A 83 17.07 -13.14 4.17
C LEU A 83 16.98 -13.55 5.66
N GLY A 84 17.78 -14.52 6.13
CA GLY A 84 17.94 -14.80 7.57
C GLY A 84 16.73 -15.47 8.25
N ARG A 85 15.80 -16.05 7.48
CA ARG A 85 14.47 -16.48 8.01
C ARG A 85 14.34 -17.95 8.38
N ARG A 86 15.13 -18.85 7.77
CA ARG A 86 15.01 -20.32 7.94
C ARG A 86 16.33 -21.03 7.77
N LEU A 87 16.53 -22.12 8.51
CA LEU A 87 17.65 -23.03 8.31
C LEU A 87 17.48 -23.83 6.98
N PRO A 88 18.58 -24.23 6.31
CA PRO A 88 18.52 -25.11 5.14
C PRO A 88 17.73 -26.39 5.41
N LEU A 89 16.98 -26.85 4.40
CA LEU A 89 16.08 -28.00 4.47
C LEU A 89 14.96 -27.85 5.52
N GLY A 90 14.59 -26.60 5.83
CA GLY A 90 13.55 -26.27 6.82
C GLY A 90 13.91 -26.67 8.25
N GLY A 91 15.19 -26.82 8.58
CA GLY A 91 15.67 -27.10 9.94
C GLY A 91 15.26 -28.45 10.54
N THR A 92 14.69 -29.36 9.74
CA THR A 92 14.11 -30.64 10.21
C THR A 92 15.09 -31.54 10.96
N TRP A 93 16.38 -31.46 10.64
CA TRP A 93 17.47 -32.21 11.27
C TRP A 93 17.87 -31.69 12.65
N MET A 94 17.49 -30.47 13.01
CA MET A 94 17.93 -29.80 14.25
C MET A 94 17.45 -30.55 15.49
N LEU A 95 16.19 -31.02 15.48
CA LEU A 95 15.64 -31.72 16.64
C LEU A 95 16.35 -33.06 16.90
N ASP A 96 16.71 -33.79 15.85
CA ASP A 96 17.43 -35.06 15.98
C ASP A 96 18.78 -34.88 16.66
N ILE A 97 19.48 -33.79 16.35
CA ILE A 97 20.74 -33.40 17.00
C ILE A 97 20.49 -33.05 18.46
N VAL A 98 19.53 -32.17 18.73
CA VAL A 98 19.21 -31.74 20.09
C VAL A 98 18.86 -32.95 20.98
N ASN A 99 18.16 -33.94 20.44
CA ASN A 99 17.78 -35.18 21.14
C ASN A 99 18.96 -36.12 21.46
N LEU A 100 20.16 -35.88 20.92
CA LEU A 100 21.37 -36.60 21.35
C LEU A 100 21.83 -36.19 22.76
N HIS A 101 21.30 -35.09 23.31
CA HIS A 101 21.75 -34.51 24.56
C HIS A 101 20.84 -34.87 25.76
N PRO A 102 21.38 -34.95 26.99
CA PRO A 102 20.59 -35.23 28.19
C PRO A 102 19.49 -34.21 28.45
N VAL A 103 18.44 -34.60 29.19
CA VAL A 103 17.29 -33.72 29.56
C VAL A 103 17.75 -32.40 30.18
N ALA A 104 18.72 -32.42 31.10
CA ALA A 104 19.21 -31.20 31.75
C ALA A 104 19.88 -30.22 30.78
N TRP A 105 20.61 -30.75 29.78
CA TRP A 105 21.23 -29.93 28.73
C TRP A 105 20.17 -29.27 27.85
N ARG A 106 19.15 -30.02 27.48
CA ARG A 106 18.03 -29.55 26.64
C ARG A 106 17.16 -28.50 27.37
N ALA A 107 16.99 -28.65 28.69
CA ALA A 107 16.31 -27.66 29.53
C ALA A 107 17.10 -26.35 29.62
N GLU A 108 18.43 -26.42 29.79
CA GLU A 108 19.31 -25.23 29.77
C GLU A 108 19.31 -24.56 28.39
N LEU A 109 19.35 -25.33 27.30
CA LEU A 109 19.27 -24.79 25.94
C LEU A 109 17.97 -23.97 25.74
N ALA A 110 16.83 -24.47 26.22
CA ALA A 110 15.56 -23.75 26.13
C ALA A 110 15.60 -22.39 26.86
N ALA A 111 16.22 -22.35 28.04
CA ALA A 111 16.40 -21.11 28.80
C ALA A 111 17.31 -20.12 28.05
N ARG A 112 18.45 -20.58 27.52
CA ARG A 112 19.40 -19.74 26.77
C ARG A 112 18.82 -19.19 25.49
N LEU A 113 18.13 -20.03 24.71
CA LEU A 113 17.45 -19.59 23.50
C LEU A 113 16.42 -18.51 23.81
N ALA A 114 15.66 -18.65 24.89
CA ALA A 114 14.65 -17.65 25.29
C ALA A 114 15.26 -16.34 25.82
N GLU A 115 16.39 -16.39 26.52
CA GLU A 115 17.12 -15.22 27.02
C GLU A 115 17.78 -14.40 25.90
N GLN A 116 18.35 -15.08 24.90
CA GLN A 116 19.06 -14.46 23.77
C GLN A 116 18.10 -13.95 22.68
N TRP A 117 16.83 -14.33 22.75
CA TRP A 117 15.88 -13.99 21.71
C TRP A 117 15.35 -12.55 21.83
N GLU A 118 15.74 -11.73 20.87
CA GLU A 118 15.22 -10.38 20.66
C GLU A 118 13.83 -10.36 19.98
N PRO A 119 12.91 -9.45 20.40
CA PRO A 119 11.66 -9.19 19.69
C PRO A 119 11.87 -8.88 18.20
N TYR A 120 10.88 -9.20 17.36
CA TYR A 120 10.88 -9.01 15.90
C TYR A 120 11.95 -9.79 15.11
N SER A 121 12.69 -10.71 15.73
CA SER A 121 13.62 -11.57 15.00
C SER A 121 12.88 -12.40 13.94
N GLN A 122 13.48 -12.58 12.77
CA GLN A 122 12.89 -13.39 11.69
C GLN A 122 13.02 -14.91 11.90
N GLN A 123 13.52 -15.37 13.05
CA GLN A 123 13.82 -16.77 13.38
C GLN A 123 12.60 -17.49 13.99
N GLU A 124 11.55 -17.66 13.19
CA GLU A 124 10.26 -18.22 13.64
C GLU A 124 10.37 -19.66 14.19
N ASP A 125 11.36 -20.44 13.71
CA ASP A 125 11.57 -21.84 14.10
C ASP A 125 12.04 -21.99 15.56
N THR A 126 12.63 -20.95 16.14
CA THR A 126 13.20 -20.97 17.50
C THR A 126 12.10 -21.09 18.58
N ALA A 127 10.90 -20.53 18.36
CA ALA A 127 9.78 -20.61 19.34
C ALA A 127 9.21 -21.99 19.41
N GLN A 128 9.04 -22.61 18.24
CA GLN A 128 8.53 -23.96 18.14
C GLN A 128 9.52 -24.96 18.78
N LEU A 129 10.83 -24.73 18.64
CA LEU A 129 11.86 -25.50 19.33
C LEU A 129 11.81 -25.29 20.85
N ILE A 130 11.77 -24.05 21.34
CA ILE A 130 11.69 -23.78 22.78
C ILE A 130 10.43 -24.42 23.39
N GLU A 131 9.26 -24.26 22.73
CA GLU A 131 8.01 -24.87 23.17
C GLU A 131 8.10 -26.40 23.21
N HIS A 132 8.69 -27.02 22.18
CA HIS A 132 8.99 -28.44 22.17
C HIS A 132 9.82 -28.85 23.39
N LEU A 133 10.91 -28.14 23.66
CA LEU A 133 11.83 -28.44 24.76
C LEU A 133 11.16 -28.28 26.13
N VAL A 134 10.28 -27.28 26.30
CA VAL A 134 9.48 -27.13 27.50
C VAL A 134 8.56 -28.34 27.70
N HIS A 135 7.87 -28.79 26.66
CA HIS A 135 7.01 -29.98 26.74
C HIS A 135 7.78 -31.28 26.93
N ASP A 136 8.97 -31.42 26.35
CA ASP A 136 9.77 -32.63 26.45
C ASP A 136 10.52 -32.74 27.79
N THR A 137 11.03 -31.64 28.31
CA THR A 137 11.88 -31.64 29.52
C THR A 137 11.12 -31.25 30.78
N GLY A 138 9.98 -30.58 30.67
CA GLY A 138 9.23 -30.02 31.79
C GLY A 138 9.88 -28.81 32.45
N CYS A 139 10.82 -28.14 31.76
CA CYS A 139 11.45 -26.92 32.26
C CYS A 139 10.45 -25.75 32.36
N PRO A 140 10.76 -24.69 33.14
CA PRO A 140 9.88 -23.53 33.24
C PRO A 140 9.59 -22.89 31.88
N LEU A 141 8.32 -22.56 31.65
CA LEU A 141 7.87 -21.90 30.43
C LEU A 141 8.43 -20.46 30.38
N PRO A 142 9.17 -20.06 29.33
CA PRO A 142 9.73 -18.73 29.25
C PRO A 142 8.65 -17.63 29.16
N THR A 143 8.95 -16.50 29.78
CA THR A 143 8.12 -15.29 29.73
C THR A 143 8.98 -14.13 29.25
N THR A 144 9.81 -14.32 28.22
CA THR A 144 10.54 -13.22 27.57
C THR A 144 9.69 -12.64 26.44
N ASP A 145 9.91 -11.37 26.08
CA ASP A 145 9.10 -10.69 25.08
C ASP A 145 9.19 -11.40 23.71
N GLY A 146 10.40 -11.75 23.27
CA GLY A 146 10.63 -12.49 22.03
C GLY A 146 9.96 -13.87 22.00
N PHE A 147 9.95 -14.61 23.13
CA PHE A 147 9.25 -15.88 23.18
C PHE A 147 7.73 -15.73 23.05
N ILE A 148 7.12 -14.78 23.76
CA ILE A 148 5.67 -14.55 23.69
C ILE A 148 5.26 -14.07 22.30
N GLU A 149 6.04 -13.20 21.67
CA GLU A 149 5.81 -12.75 20.30
C GLU A 149 5.92 -13.92 19.30
N GLY A 150 6.97 -14.74 19.39
CA GLY A 150 7.14 -15.94 18.57
C GLY A 150 6.02 -16.96 18.78
N TRP A 151 5.59 -17.15 20.03
CA TRP A 151 4.42 -17.95 20.40
C TRP A 151 3.17 -17.41 19.69
N LEU A 152 2.83 -16.12 19.81
CA LEU A 152 1.70 -15.50 19.10
C LEU A 152 1.80 -15.65 17.58
N SER A 153 2.98 -15.40 17.01
CA SER A 153 3.24 -15.49 15.57
C SER A 153 2.99 -16.90 15.02
N SER A 154 3.43 -17.93 15.74
CA SER A 154 3.22 -19.32 15.35
C SER A 154 1.74 -19.71 15.29
N ARG A 155 0.85 -19.06 16.07
CA ARG A 155 -0.60 -19.29 16.04
C ARG A 155 -1.33 -18.54 14.93
N ARG A 156 -0.67 -17.67 14.16
CA ARG A 156 -1.32 -16.97 13.03
C ARG A 156 -1.78 -17.94 11.93
N PRO A 157 -2.87 -17.64 11.20
CA PRO A 157 -3.37 -18.49 10.11
C PRO A 157 -2.30 -18.76 9.05
N GLY A 158 -2.34 -19.95 8.44
CA GLY A 158 -1.35 -20.37 7.42
C GLY A 158 -0.02 -20.87 7.99
N ARG A 159 0.26 -20.64 9.28
CA ARG A 159 1.38 -21.28 9.98
C ARG A 159 1.04 -22.73 10.28
N GLN A 160 1.99 -23.62 10.00
CA GLN A 160 1.93 -25.04 10.32
C GLN A 160 2.91 -25.34 11.44
N HIS A 161 2.48 -26.16 12.39
CA HIS A 161 3.37 -26.71 13.42
C HIS A 161 3.95 -28.03 12.89
N PRO A 162 5.28 -28.20 12.87
CA PRO A 162 5.89 -29.44 12.40
C PRO A 162 5.42 -30.64 13.23
N ALA A 163 4.92 -31.68 12.56
CA ALA A 163 4.31 -32.84 13.23
C ALA A 163 5.27 -33.62 14.17
N HIS A 164 6.57 -33.45 14.01
CA HIS A 164 7.59 -34.08 14.85
C HIS A 164 7.89 -33.29 16.14
N LEU A 165 7.40 -32.06 16.27
CA LEU A 165 7.56 -31.24 17.47
C LEU A 165 6.36 -31.41 18.42
N ARG A 166 6.61 -31.74 19.69
CA ARG A 166 5.65 -31.64 20.80
C ARG A 166 5.20 -30.19 21.05
N GLY A 167 4.01 -30.05 21.63
CA GLY A 167 3.37 -28.75 21.83
C GLY A 167 2.80 -28.20 20.53
N GLY A 168 2.53 -26.91 20.50
CA GLY A 168 2.24 -26.17 19.27
C GLY A 168 0.77 -25.94 18.97
N VAL A 169 0.56 -25.45 17.75
CA VAL A 169 -0.70 -24.88 17.27
C VAL A 169 -1.80 -25.94 17.21
N GLN A 170 -2.88 -25.71 17.96
CA GLN A 170 -4.09 -26.53 17.85
C GLN A 170 -4.81 -26.26 16.52
N PRO A 171 -5.55 -27.24 15.96
CA PRO A 171 -6.34 -27.02 14.75
C PRO A 171 -7.34 -25.86 14.93
N GLY A 172 -7.31 -24.92 13.98
CA GLY A 172 -8.22 -23.77 13.95
C GLY A 172 -8.01 -22.99 12.67
N ALA A 173 -9.10 -22.48 12.10
CA ALA A 173 -9.12 -21.70 10.87
C ALA A 173 -8.65 -20.26 11.07
N SER A 174 -8.67 -19.76 12.32
CA SER A 174 -8.28 -18.41 12.68
C SER A 174 -7.34 -18.33 13.89
N LEU A 175 -6.70 -17.18 14.10
CA LEU A 175 -5.90 -16.92 15.30
C LEU A 175 -6.76 -17.07 16.57
N LEU A 176 -7.99 -16.56 16.54
CA LEU A 176 -8.94 -16.62 17.66
C LEU A 176 -9.25 -18.07 18.06
N GLU A 177 -9.60 -18.93 17.10
CA GLU A 177 -9.89 -20.35 17.36
C GLU A 177 -8.66 -21.07 17.94
N ARG A 178 -7.48 -20.79 17.38
CA ARG A 178 -6.22 -21.38 17.84
C ARG A 178 -5.91 -20.96 19.28
N LEU A 179 -6.06 -19.69 19.63
CA LEU A 179 -5.82 -19.22 21.00
C LEU A 179 -6.87 -19.73 22.00
N ARG A 180 -8.14 -19.90 21.60
CA ARG A 180 -9.16 -20.51 22.47
C ARG A 180 -8.85 -21.96 22.81
N ALA A 181 -8.28 -22.71 21.88
CA ALA A 181 -7.93 -24.12 22.06
C ALA A 181 -6.56 -24.33 22.73
N ASP A 182 -5.75 -23.28 22.88
CA ASP A 182 -4.38 -23.37 23.39
C ASP A 182 -4.32 -23.30 24.93
N ASP A 183 -3.73 -24.33 25.54
CA ASP A 183 -3.61 -24.47 27.00
C ASP A 183 -2.70 -23.39 27.65
N LEU A 184 -1.84 -22.73 26.86
CA LEU A 184 -0.94 -21.68 27.34
C LEU A 184 -1.58 -20.29 27.30
N SER A 185 -2.69 -20.11 26.58
CA SER A 185 -3.38 -18.82 26.46
C SER A 185 -3.73 -18.16 27.80
N PRO A 186 -4.31 -18.87 28.81
CA PRO A 186 -4.62 -18.25 30.10
C PRO A 186 -3.40 -17.68 30.84
N LYS A 187 -2.19 -18.17 30.53
CA LYS A 187 -0.93 -17.70 31.14
C LYS A 187 -0.33 -16.52 30.37
N PHE A 188 -0.37 -16.54 29.04
CA PHE A 188 0.31 -15.53 28.21
C PHE A 188 -0.53 -14.31 27.89
N LEU A 189 -1.85 -14.45 27.69
CA LEU A 189 -2.69 -13.31 27.33
C LEU A 189 -2.62 -12.16 28.35
N PRO A 190 -2.62 -12.39 29.69
CA PRO A 190 -2.42 -11.31 30.65
C PRO A 190 -1.06 -10.62 30.51
N LEU A 191 0.01 -11.39 30.26
CA LEU A 191 1.37 -10.86 30.12
C LEU A 191 1.52 -9.98 28.87
N VAL A 192 0.81 -10.28 27.79
CA VAL A 192 0.82 -9.45 26.57
C VAL A 192 0.31 -8.04 26.88
N LEU A 193 -0.74 -7.90 27.70
CA LEU A 193 -1.27 -6.58 28.07
C LEU A 193 -0.26 -5.72 28.84
N GLU A 194 0.61 -6.35 29.61
CA GLU A 194 1.60 -5.69 30.47
C GLU A 194 2.88 -5.30 29.72
N ARG A 195 3.06 -5.73 28.45
CA ARG A 195 4.34 -5.62 27.71
C ARG A 195 4.27 -4.63 26.56
N PRO A 196 4.82 -3.41 26.70
CA PRO A 196 4.77 -2.40 25.63
C PRO A 196 5.45 -2.84 24.33
N GLY A 197 6.44 -3.74 24.39
CA GLY A 197 7.15 -4.26 23.22
C GLY A 197 6.35 -5.22 22.33
N ILE A 198 5.14 -5.63 22.73
CA ILE A 198 4.23 -6.43 21.89
C ILE A 198 3.08 -5.52 21.45
N GLU A 199 3.12 -5.07 20.20
CA GLU A 199 2.14 -4.13 19.66
C GLU A 199 0.85 -4.82 19.21
N PHE A 200 -0.31 -4.20 19.47
CA PHE A 200 -1.59 -4.68 18.96
C PHE A 200 -1.81 -4.39 17.47
N ASP A 201 -0.96 -3.52 16.90
CA ASP A 201 -0.97 -3.07 15.51
C ASP A 201 -2.38 -2.65 15.06
N VAL A 202 -2.81 -1.50 15.58
CA VAL A 202 -4.11 -0.88 15.24
C VAL A 202 -4.25 -0.62 13.75
N HIS A 203 -3.13 -0.40 13.06
CA HIS A 203 -3.10 -0.19 11.62
C HIS A 203 -3.43 -1.47 10.86
N LEU A 204 -2.81 -2.60 11.22
CA LEU A 204 -3.14 -3.91 10.67
C LEU A 204 -4.60 -4.27 10.94
N PHE A 205 -5.14 -3.98 12.13
CA PHE A 205 -6.57 -4.19 12.41
C PHE A 205 -7.46 -3.46 11.39
N HIS A 206 -7.22 -2.17 11.20
CA HIS A 206 -7.95 -1.34 10.24
C HIS A 206 -7.80 -1.87 8.80
N HIS A 207 -6.57 -2.18 8.39
CA HIS A 207 -6.30 -2.69 7.05
C HIS A 207 -7.02 -4.01 6.77
N MET A 208 -6.97 -4.96 7.70
CA MET A 208 -7.66 -6.26 7.56
C MET A 208 -9.17 -6.11 7.57
N TRP A 209 -9.71 -5.15 8.34
CA TRP A 209 -11.14 -4.84 8.30
C TRP A 209 -11.52 -4.31 6.91
N ALA A 210 -10.82 -3.28 6.42
CA ALA A 210 -11.09 -2.65 5.13
C ALA A 210 -10.94 -3.62 3.93
N ASP A 211 -9.88 -4.43 3.92
CA ASP A 211 -9.57 -5.35 2.82
C ASP A 211 -10.43 -6.63 2.83
N LYS A 212 -10.71 -7.20 4.01
CA LYS A 212 -11.41 -8.48 4.14
C LYS A 212 -12.81 -8.31 4.70
N SER A 213 -12.91 -8.11 6.01
CA SER A 213 -14.16 -7.88 6.75
C SER A 213 -13.85 -7.64 8.23
N LEU A 214 -14.80 -7.04 8.95
CA LEU A 214 -14.69 -6.91 10.41
C LEU A 214 -14.51 -8.27 11.09
N THR A 215 -15.28 -9.29 10.71
CA THR A 215 -15.15 -10.65 11.25
C THR A 215 -13.75 -11.20 11.06
N HIS A 216 -13.18 -11.04 9.87
CA HIS A 216 -11.83 -11.50 9.60
C HIS A 216 -10.78 -10.74 10.43
N ALA A 217 -10.91 -9.43 10.60
CA ALA A 217 -10.04 -8.65 11.46
C ALA A 217 -10.15 -9.09 12.94
N MET A 218 -11.39 -9.28 13.42
CA MET A 218 -11.68 -9.76 14.77
C MET A 218 -11.09 -11.14 15.07
N GLU A 219 -11.01 -12.02 14.06
CA GLU A 219 -10.54 -13.39 14.22
C GLU A 219 -9.03 -13.58 13.99
N ASN A 220 -8.36 -12.66 13.28
CA ASN A 220 -7.00 -12.89 12.76
C ASN A 220 -5.97 -11.81 13.11
N THR A 221 -6.38 -10.73 13.79
CA THR A 221 -5.47 -9.69 14.27
C THR A 221 -5.38 -9.72 15.80
N LEU A 222 -4.23 -9.33 16.36
CA LEU A 222 -4.03 -9.41 17.81
C LEU A 222 -5.07 -8.58 18.57
N LEU A 223 -5.36 -7.37 18.09
CA LEU A 223 -6.36 -6.50 18.70
C LEU A 223 -7.77 -7.10 18.66
N GLY A 224 -8.19 -7.57 17.48
CA GLY A 224 -9.51 -8.17 17.30
C GLY A 224 -9.72 -9.41 18.18
N VAL A 225 -8.69 -10.24 18.28
CA VAL A 225 -8.72 -11.44 19.11
C VAL A 225 -8.81 -11.07 20.59
N PHE A 226 -8.04 -10.10 21.07
CA PHE A 226 -8.11 -9.67 22.46
C PHE A 226 -9.44 -9.00 22.81
N ILE A 227 -10.05 -8.26 21.88
CA ILE A 227 -11.40 -7.71 22.07
C ILE A 227 -12.40 -8.88 22.23
N SER A 228 -12.34 -9.89 21.37
CA SER A 228 -13.21 -11.08 21.45
C SER A 228 -13.04 -11.84 22.76
N LEU A 229 -11.79 -12.14 23.12
CA LEU A 229 -11.45 -12.88 24.34
C LEU A 229 -11.76 -12.10 25.62
N SER A 230 -11.78 -10.76 25.56
CA SER A 230 -12.22 -9.92 26.69
C SER A 230 -13.72 -10.04 26.95
N ALA A 231 -14.53 -10.24 25.91
CA ALA A 231 -15.97 -10.49 26.06
C ALA A 231 -16.26 -11.87 26.65
N GLU A 232 -15.35 -12.83 26.45
CA GLU A 232 -15.40 -14.18 27.01
C GLU A 232 -14.83 -14.27 28.44
N GLY A 233 -14.23 -13.19 28.95
CA GLY A 233 -13.62 -13.15 30.29
C GLY A 233 -12.23 -13.80 30.37
N MET A 234 -11.62 -14.17 29.24
CA MET A 234 -10.24 -14.69 29.20
C MET A 234 -9.19 -13.57 29.29
N VAL A 235 -9.57 -12.34 28.97
CA VAL A 235 -8.72 -11.14 29.01
C VAL A 235 -9.42 -10.07 29.84
N ASP A 236 -8.69 -9.36 30.72
CA ASP A 236 -9.26 -8.25 31.48
C ASP A 236 -9.57 -7.07 30.55
N ARG A 237 -10.87 -6.76 30.39
CA ARG A 237 -11.34 -5.71 29.50
C ARG A 237 -10.83 -4.32 29.89
N GLY A 238 -10.71 -4.04 31.19
CA GLY A 238 -10.20 -2.75 31.67
C GLY A 238 -8.72 -2.54 31.33
N ALA A 239 -7.90 -3.58 31.50
CA ALA A 239 -6.49 -3.58 31.15
C ALA A 239 -6.28 -3.49 29.64
N LEU A 240 -7.09 -4.20 28.84
CA LEU A 240 -7.09 -4.06 27.38
C LEU A 240 -7.39 -2.62 26.96
N ILE A 241 -8.43 -2.00 27.49
CA ILE A 241 -8.79 -0.62 27.14
C ILE A 241 -7.65 0.35 27.51
N ARG A 242 -7.12 0.27 28.73
CA ARG A 242 -5.97 1.12 29.13
C ARG A 242 -4.77 0.92 28.21
N ARG A 243 -4.49 -0.33 27.84
CA ARG A 243 -3.39 -0.66 26.94
C ARG A 243 -3.59 -0.06 25.55
N VAL A 244 -4.76 -0.24 24.94
CA VAL A 244 -5.08 0.34 23.63
C VAL A 244 -4.95 1.86 23.66
N PHE A 245 -5.46 2.53 24.69
CA PHE A 245 -5.34 3.99 24.81
C PHE A 245 -3.90 4.46 25.02
N SER A 246 -3.06 3.65 25.69
CA SER A 246 -1.62 3.93 25.80
C SER A 246 -0.92 3.86 24.44
N GLU A 247 -1.25 2.87 23.61
CA GLU A 247 -0.67 2.75 22.24
C GLU A 247 -1.17 3.88 21.34
N LEU A 248 -2.46 4.17 21.36
CA LEU A 248 -3.05 5.27 20.61
C LEU A 248 -2.46 6.64 20.98
N ALA A 249 -2.08 6.84 22.24
CA ALA A 249 -1.41 8.06 22.70
C ALA A 249 0.07 8.16 22.27
N ALA A 250 0.70 7.03 21.92
CA ALA A 250 2.06 6.99 21.41
C ALA A 250 2.14 7.22 19.89
N THR A 251 1.07 6.90 19.15
CA THR A 251 1.00 7.01 17.67
C THR A 251 -0.25 7.79 17.21
N PRO A 252 -0.37 9.09 17.53
CA PRO A 252 -1.55 9.92 17.22
C PRO A 252 -1.83 10.08 15.72
N GLU A 253 -0.83 9.90 14.85
CA GLU A 253 -0.90 10.10 13.41
C GLU A 253 -1.79 9.09 12.66
N GLN A 254 -2.16 7.98 13.31
CA GLN A 254 -2.93 6.87 12.73
C GLN A 254 -4.45 7.03 12.90
N ALA A 255 -4.98 8.20 12.56
CA ALA A 255 -6.37 8.59 12.85
C ALA A 255 -7.46 7.63 12.32
N SER A 256 -7.37 7.19 11.06
CA SER A 256 -8.36 6.26 10.48
C SER A 256 -8.38 4.93 11.23
N SER A 257 -7.19 4.42 11.58
CA SER A 257 -7.04 3.17 12.31
C SER A 257 -7.59 3.28 13.73
N ALA A 258 -7.33 4.40 14.41
CA ALA A 258 -7.84 4.64 15.75
C ALA A 258 -9.38 4.72 15.82
N MET A 259 -10.03 5.32 14.81
CA MET A 259 -11.49 5.43 14.76
C MET A 259 -12.20 4.08 14.72
N ASP A 260 -11.70 3.18 13.88
CA ASP A 260 -12.24 1.83 13.75
C ASP A 260 -12.12 1.06 15.07
N VAL A 261 -10.96 1.17 15.73
CA VAL A 261 -10.73 0.58 17.05
C VAL A 261 -11.70 1.12 18.09
N LEU A 262 -11.89 2.44 18.17
CA LEU A 262 -12.84 3.05 19.10
C LEU A 262 -14.29 2.61 18.84
N THR A 263 -14.65 2.44 17.58
CA THR A 263 -15.98 1.98 17.17
C THR A 263 -16.24 0.55 17.65
N VAL A 264 -15.28 -0.35 17.45
CA VAL A 264 -15.41 -1.76 17.83
C VAL A 264 -15.34 -1.95 19.35
N LEU A 265 -14.51 -1.17 20.05
CA LEU A 265 -14.45 -1.21 21.52
C LEU A 265 -15.79 -0.83 22.17
N ALA A 266 -16.59 0.02 21.51
CA ALA A 266 -17.93 0.42 21.94
C ALA A 266 -17.98 0.82 23.42
N LEU A 267 -17.07 1.70 23.84
CA LEU A 267 -16.83 2.03 25.24
C LEU A 267 -18.11 2.48 25.96
N THR A 268 -18.30 2.02 27.18
CA THR A 268 -19.31 2.54 28.11
C THR A 268 -18.89 3.90 28.67
N PRO A 269 -19.82 4.69 29.26
CA PRO A 269 -19.45 5.93 29.95
C PRO A 269 -18.42 5.73 31.06
N ALA A 270 -18.49 4.62 31.81
CA ALA A 270 -17.54 4.30 32.88
C ALA A 270 -16.14 3.99 32.33
N GLU A 271 -16.08 3.23 31.22
CA GLU A 271 -14.81 2.95 30.54
C GLU A 271 -14.19 4.23 29.97
N ARG A 272 -14.99 5.09 29.32
CA ARG A 272 -14.53 6.42 28.86
C ARG A 272 -13.95 7.28 29.97
N ALA A 273 -14.56 7.23 31.16
CA ALA A 273 -14.07 7.96 32.33
C ALA A 273 -12.74 7.36 32.84
N SER A 274 -12.57 6.04 32.77
CA SER A 274 -11.34 5.36 33.23
C SER A 274 -10.09 5.69 32.41
N VAL A 275 -10.26 6.15 31.16
CA VAL A 275 -9.16 6.57 30.26
C VAL A 275 -9.22 8.06 29.89
N SER A 276 -9.81 8.88 30.76
CA SER A 276 -9.97 10.32 30.49
C SER A 276 -8.63 11.04 30.32
N ARG A 277 -7.59 10.60 31.06
CA ARG A 277 -6.24 11.16 30.97
C ARG A 277 -5.59 10.89 29.61
N GLU A 278 -5.70 9.66 29.11
CA GLU A 278 -5.15 9.25 27.82
C GLU A 278 -5.92 9.92 26.68
N ARG A 279 -7.26 10.00 26.78
CA ARG A 279 -8.12 10.70 25.80
C ARG A 279 -7.76 12.18 25.68
N THR A 280 -7.50 12.86 26.79
CA THR A 280 -7.08 14.27 26.78
C THR A 280 -5.67 14.46 26.24
N ALA A 281 -4.73 13.56 26.55
CA ALA A 281 -3.38 13.58 25.99
C ALA A 281 -3.38 13.39 24.45
N ILE A 282 -4.16 12.44 23.93
CA ILE A 282 -4.33 12.25 22.48
C ILE A 282 -4.91 13.53 21.86
N ALA A 283 -5.96 14.09 22.47
CA ALA A 283 -6.61 15.29 21.97
C ALA A 283 -5.67 16.49 21.90
N GLU A 284 -4.81 16.68 22.90
CA GLU A 284 -3.81 17.77 22.91
C GLU A 284 -2.86 17.68 21.71
N GLN A 285 -2.40 16.48 21.37
CA GLN A 285 -1.54 16.25 20.22
C GLN A 285 -2.28 16.53 18.90
N LEU A 286 -3.51 16.03 18.74
CA LEU A 286 -4.34 16.27 17.55
C LEU A 286 -4.70 17.74 17.38
N LEU A 287 -5.02 18.45 18.46
CA LEU A 287 -5.28 19.89 18.43
C LEU A 287 -4.03 20.68 18.03
N SER A 288 -2.85 20.27 18.52
CA SER A 288 -1.57 20.87 18.14
C SER A 288 -1.26 20.67 16.65
N GLN A 289 -1.62 19.50 16.09
CA GLN A 289 -1.54 19.24 14.66
C GLN A 289 -2.51 20.13 13.86
N LEU A 290 -3.77 20.26 14.32
CA LEU A 290 -4.77 21.08 13.64
C LEU A 290 -4.42 22.58 13.66
N LEU A 291 -3.70 23.07 14.68
CA LEU A 291 -3.23 24.45 14.73
C LEU A 291 -2.24 24.81 13.62
N GLN A 292 -1.57 23.83 13.02
CA GLN A 292 -0.73 24.06 11.84
C GLN A 292 -1.55 24.40 10.59
N ASP A 293 -2.87 24.13 10.65
CA ASP A 293 -3.83 24.10 9.56
C ASP A 293 -3.30 23.28 8.37
N GLY A 294 -4.06 23.31 7.28
CA GLY A 294 -3.58 22.78 6.05
C GLY A 294 -4.68 22.26 5.15
N PRO A 295 -4.26 21.72 4.02
CA PRO A 295 -5.16 21.10 3.07
C PRO A 295 -5.87 19.87 3.68
N ARG A 296 -7.01 19.51 3.08
CA ARG A 296 -7.99 18.58 3.66
C ARG A 296 -7.41 17.22 4.06
N ARG A 297 -6.41 16.68 3.34
CA ARG A 297 -5.82 15.38 3.69
C ARG A 297 -5.05 15.43 5.01
N GLN A 298 -4.56 16.60 5.41
CA GLN A 298 -3.84 16.80 6.66
C GLN A 298 -4.79 17.10 7.82
N THR A 299 -5.90 17.82 7.57
CA THR A 299 -6.84 18.23 8.62
C THR A 299 -8.00 17.25 8.84
N ALA A 300 -8.45 16.52 7.82
CA ALA A 300 -9.60 15.61 7.95
C ALA A 300 -9.34 14.41 8.87
N PRO A 301 -8.19 13.71 8.80
CA PRO A 301 -7.92 12.60 9.72
C PRO A 301 -7.90 13.01 11.21
N PRO A 302 -7.12 14.00 11.67
CA PRO A 302 -7.12 14.39 13.08
C PRO A 302 -8.48 14.93 13.56
N LEU A 303 -9.26 15.60 12.69
CA LEU A 303 -10.64 16.01 13.01
C LEU A 303 -11.56 14.82 13.25
N ALA A 304 -11.52 13.82 12.37
CA ALA A 304 -12.36 12.63 12.49
C ALA A 304 -12.00 11.84 13.76
N TYR A 305 -10.71 11.77 14.09
CA TYR A 305 -10.24 11.14 15.32
C TYR A 305 -10.69 11.90 16.59
N LEU A 306 -10.53 13.23 16.62
CA LEU A 306 -11.05 14.06 17.73
C LEU A 306 -12.55 13.88 17.97
N ARG A 307 -13.34 13.73 16.90
CA ARG A 307 -14.78 13.45 17.00
C ARG A 307 -15.04 12.05 17.59
N ALA A 308 -14.28 11.04 17.16
CA ALA A 308 -14.42 9.68 17.66
C ALA A 308 -14.04 9.53 19.13
N LEU A 309 -13.11 10.36 19.64
CA LEU A 309 -12.78 10.41 21.07
C LEU A 309 -13.97 10.81 21.95
N ALA A 310 -14.98 11.49 21.38
CA ALA A 310 -16.22 11.91 22.05
C ALA A 310 -15.96 12.61 23.41
N LEU A 311 -15.01 13.55 23.42
CA LEU A 311 -14.63 14.31 24.62
C LEU A 311 -15.82 15.06 25.21
N THR A 312 -15.95 15.00 26.53
CA THR A 312 -16.94 15.77 27.26
C THR A 312 -16.60 17.27 27.28
N PRO A 313 -17.56 18.16 27.59
CA PRO A 313 -17.24 19.58 27.80
C PRO A 313 -16.17 19.80 28.88
N ALA A 314 -16.19 19.02 29.95
CA ALA A 314 -15.17 19.10 31.00
C ALA A 314 -13.77 18.71 30.51
N GLU A 315 -13.65 17.71 29.63
CA GLU A 315 -12.38 17.30 29.02
C GLU A 315 -11.87 18.32 27.99
N ASN A 316 -12.75 19.06 27.32
CA ASN A 316 -12.37 20.11 26.37
C ASN A 316 -12.02 21.46 27.04
N ALA A 317 -12.51 21.71 28.25
CA ALA A 317 -12.34 22.99 28.94
C ALA A 317 -10.87 23.43 29.09
N PRO A 318 -9.89 22.56 29.42
CA PRO A 318 -8.48 22.95 29.48
C PRO A 318 -7.92 23.47 28.15
N ALA A 319 -8.46 23.01 27.02
CA ALA A 319 -8.04 23.40 25.67
C ALA A 319 -8.91 24.52 25.07
N LEU A 320 -9.69 25.23 25.87
CA LEU A 320 -10.63 26.28 25.41
C LEU A 320 -9.96 27.30 24.49
N ARG A 321 -8.78 27.81 24.86
CA ARG A 321 -8.06 28.81 24.05
C ARG A 321 -7.56 28.24 22.72
N THR A 322 -7.18 26.97 22.69
CA THR A 322 -6.83 26.27 21.46
C THR A 322 -8.05 26.17 20.54
N HIS A 323 -9.21 25.76 21.06
CA HIS A 323 -10.45 25.71 20.26
C HIS A 323 -10.86 27.08 19.72
N VAL A 324 -10.65 28.15 20.48
CA VAL A 324 -10.89 29.52 20.00
C VAL A 324 -9.96 29.88 18.83
N ALA A 325 -8.68 29.52 18.89
CA ALA A 325 -7.73 29.76 17.80
C ALA A 325 -8.06 28.96 16.53
N LEU A 326 -8.61 27.75 16.66
CA LEU A 326 -9.04 26.91 15.53
C LEU A 326 -10.17 27.55 14.69
N LEU A 327 -10.90 28.54 15.22
CA LEU A 327 -11.95 29.26 14.48
C LEU A 327 -11.42 30.09 13.32
N ASP A 328 -10.13 30.45 13.32
CA ASP A 328 -9.49 31.26 12.27
C ASP A 328 -9.02 30.41 11.08
N LEU A 329 -9.09 29.08 11.19
CA LEU A 329 -8.51 28.13 10.24
C LEU A 329 -9.49 27.70 9.14
N SER A 330 -9.14 26.66 8.39
CA SER A 330 -10.00 26.07 7.36
C SER A 330 -11.43 25.74 7.84
N LEU A 331 -12.41 25.81 6.93
CA LEU A 331 -13.84 25.62 7.25
C LEU A 331 -14.16 24.37 8.09
N PRO A 332 -13.64 23.16 7.77
CA PRO A 332 -13.92 21.97 8.58
C PRO A 332 -13.42 22.09 10.02
N VAL A 333 -12.25 22.71 10.21
CA VAL A 333 -11.61 22.93 11.51
C VAL A 333 -12.40 23.95 12.32
N ALA A 334 -12.75 25.08 11.72
CA ALA A 334 -13.58 26.10 12.34
C ALA A 334 -14.98 25.57 12.72
N THR A 335 -15.55 24.67 11.90
CA THR A 335 -16.84 24.03 12.20
C THR A 335 -16.75 23.16 13.46
N TYR A 336 -15.72 22.30 13.55
CA TYR A 336 -15.50 21.49 14.74
C TYR A 336 -15.26 22.34 16.00
N ALA A 337 -14.42 23.37 15.89
CA ALA A 337 -14.17 24.30 16.98
C ALA A 337 -15.44 24.99 17.47
N GLN A 338 -16.29 25.46 16.55
CA GLN A 338 -17.59 26.07 16.89
C GLN A 338 -18.50 25.08 17.65
N GLU A 339 -18.55 23.81 17.23
CA GLU A 339 -19.33 22.77 17.91
C GLU A 339 -18.83 22.54 19.35
N VAL A 340 -17.51 22.44 19.55
CA VAL A 340 -16.93 22.24 20.88
C VAL A 340 -17.19 23.44 21.80
N LEU A 341 -16.96 24.65 21.30
CA LEU A 341 -17.25 25.89 22.05
C LEU A 341 -18.74 26.08 22.30
N THR A 342 -19.60 25.46 21.49
CA THR A 342 -21.03 25.36 21.76
C THR A 342 -21.32 24.47 22.96
N GLY A 343 -20.74 23.28 22.99
CA GLY A 343 -20.87 22.38 24.14
C GLY A 343 -20.35 23.00 25.44
N LEU A 344 -19.29 23.81 25.38
CA LEU A 344 -18.74 24.49 26.56
C LEU A 344 -19.69 25.56 27.13
N ASP A 345 -20.29 26.42 26.31
CA ASP A 345 -21.29 27.42 26.76
C ASP A 345 -22.57 26.75 27.28
N GLU A 346 -23.05 25.70 26.61
CA GLU A 346 -24.23 24.96 27.07
C GLU A 346 -24.00 24.28 28.42
N ALA A 347 -22.76 23.89 28.71
CA ALA A 347 -22.32 23.37 30.01
C ALA A 347 -21.99 24.46 31.04
N GLY A 348 -22.05 25.75 30.67
CA GLY A 348 -21.69 26.87 31.55
C GLY A 348 -20.19 27.00 31.82
N LEU A 349 -19.34 26.48 30.93
CA LEU A 349 -17.88 26.48 31.01
C LEU A 349 -17.23 27.51 30.07
N LEU A 350 -18.01 28.41 29.46
CA LEU A 350 -17.54 29.47 28.57
C LEU A 350 -17.84 30.83 29.17
N GLU A 351 -16.80 31.64 29.37
CA GLU A 351 -16.93 33.02 29.87
C GLU A 351 -17.60 33.94 28.83
N PRO A 352 -18.41 34.93 29.24
CA PRO A 352 -19.11 35.85 28.32
C PRO A 352 -18.19 36.61 27.36
N GLU A 353 -17.01 37.01 27.83
CA GLU A 353 -16.02 37.71 27.02
C GLU A 353 -15.46 36.80 25.92
N VAL A 354 -15.24 35.52 26.21
CA VAL A 354 -14.77 34.54 25.21
C VAL A 354 -15.87 34.26 24.19
N LEU A 355 -17.15 34.18 24.59
CA LEU A 355 -18.26 34.01 23.65
C LEU A 355 -18.29 35.12 22.60
N THR A 356 -17.94 36.35 22.99
CA THR A 356 -17.84 37.47 22.05
C THR A 356 -16.69 37.29 21.08
N GLU A 357 -15.52 36.93 21.60
CA GLU A 357 -14.33 36.64 20.79
C GLU A 357 -14.64 35.56 19.73
N VAL A 358 -15.47 34.57 20.08
CA VAL A 358 -15.97 33.54 19.16
C VAL A 358 -16.91 34.14 18.11
N CYS A 359 -17.85 35.00 18.51
CA CYS A 359 -18.76 35.68 17.59
C CYS A 359 -17.99 36.55 16.58
N GLU A 360 -16.99 37.32 17.05
CA GLU A 360 -16.16 38.18 16.20
C GLU A 360 -15.42 37.38 15.12
N ARG A 361 -14.80 36.25 15.50
CA ARG A 361 -14.12 35.37 14.54
C ARG A 361 -15.08 34.71 13.57
N VAL A 362 -16.20 34.16 14.03
CA VAL A 362 -17.11 33.36 13.20
C VAL A 362 -17.98 34.21 12.29
N LEU A 363 -18.54 35.32 12.78
CA LEU A 363 -19.55 36.09 12.04
C LEU A 363 -18.99 36.87 10.84
N LEU A 364 -17.68 37.10 10.82
CA LEU A 364 -16.98 37.76 9.72
C LEU A 364 -16.48 36.79 8.64
N ARG A 365 -16.59 35.48 8.88
CA ARG A 365 -16.10 34.48 7.93
C ARG A 365 -16.93 34.43 6.65
N PRO A 366 -16.34 34.12 5.49
CA PRO A 366 -17.06 34.08 4.21
C PRO A 366 -18.05 32.92 4.06
N GLU A 367 -18.04 31.91 4.93
CA GLU A 367 -18.84 30.69 4.80
C GLU A 367 -20.22 30.81 5.47
N LYS A 368 -21.23 31.19 4.67
CA LYS A 368 -22.61 31.49 5.13
C LYS A 368 -23.28 30.44 6.03
N LYS A 369 -22.96 29.14 5.87
CA LYS A 369 -23.56 28.07 6.71
C LYS A 369 -23.10 28.18 8.17
N LEU A 370 -21.81 28.43 8.38
CA LEU A 370 -21.20 28.54 9.71
C LEU A 370 -21.71 29.80 10.44
N VAL A 371 -21.79 30.92 9.72
CA VAL A 371 -22.32 32.20 10.23
C VAL A 371 -23.80 32.08 10.62
N ARG A 372 -24.63 31.46 9.76
CA ARG A 372 -26.05 31.22 10.05
C ARG A 372 -26.26 30.33 11.28
N ALA A 373 -25.39 29.33 11.48
CA ALA A 373 -25.42 28.49 12.67
C ALA A 373 -25.14 29.31 13.93
N GLN A 374 -24.14 30.20 13.90
CA GLN A 374 -23.80 31.09 15.01
C GLN A 374 -24.97 32.04 15.36
N LEU A 375 -25.56 32.72 14.37
CA LEU A 375 -26.70 33.62 14.58
C LEU A 375 -27.92 32.89 15.15
N THR A 376 -28.18 31.67 14.68
CA THR A 376 -29.28 30.84 15.19
C THR A 376 -29.07 30.44 16.64
N ARG A 377 -27.82 30.18 17.04
CA ARG A 377 -27.45 29.88 18.42
C ARG A 377 -27.59 31.10 19.33
N LEU A 378 -27.08 32.26 18.91
CA LEU A 378 -27.26 33.53 19.65
C LEU A 378 -28.75 33.83 19.89
N ASP A 379 -29.58 33.70 18.86
CA ASP A 379 -31.04 33.85 18.98
C ASP A 379 -31.63 32.87 20.00
N ARG A 380 -31.23 31.60 19.98
CA ARG A 380 -31.69 30.59 20.95
C ARG A 380 -31.25 30.91 22.37
N ALA A 381 -30.00 31.33 22.57
CA ALA A 381 -29.45 31.67 23.87
C ALA A 381 -30.17 32.87 24.50
N ALA A 382 -30.40 33.95 23.74
CA ALA A 382 -31.14 35.13 24.20
C ALA A 382 -32.61 34.84 24.50
N ARG A 383 -33.24 33.89 23.78
CA ARG A 383 -34.60 33.44 24.12
C ARG A 383 -34.66 32.67 25.44
N LYS A 384 -33.63 31.88 25.74
CA LYS A 384 -33.55 31.08 26.98
C LYS A 384 -33.20 31.97 28.19
N ASP A 385 -32.35 32.96 27.98
CA ASP A 385 -31.87 33.88 29.00
C ASP A 385 -31.92 35.34 28.47
N PRO A 386 -32.99 36.09 28.77
CA PRO A 386 -33.14 37.48 28.34
C PRO A 386 -32.02 38.40 28.83
N ALA A 387 -31.29 38.05 29.90
CA ALA A 387 -30.15 38.85 30.35
C ALA A 387 -29.01 38.90 29.31
N ARG A 388 -28.97 37.94 28.37
CA ARG A 388 -28.01 37.92 27.25
C ARG A 388 -28.43 38.80 26.06
N ALA A 389 -29.63 39.40 26.08
CA ALA A 389 -30.18 40.12 24.92
C ALA A 389 -29.30 41.28 24.45
N ALA A 390 -28.79 42.10 25.37
CA ALA A 390 -27.90 43.23 25.04
C ALA A 390 -26.62 42.78 24.34
N ARG A 391 -26.00 41.69 24.78
CA ARG A 391 -24.79 41.16 24.14
C ARG A 391 -25.08 40.52 22.79
N THR A 392 -26.15 39.72 22.72
CA THR A 392 -26.58 39.06 21.48
C THR A 392 -26.82 40.04 20.34
N VAL A 393 -27.46 41.20 20.59
CA VAL A 393 -27.71 42.17 19.52
C VAL A 393 -26.43 42.87 19.05
N LEU A 394 -25.47 43.12 19.94
CA LEU A 394 -24.17 43.68 19.58
C LEU A 394 -23.32 42.68 18.80
N ASP A 395 -23.21 41.44 19.28
CA ASP A 395 -22.47 40.38 18.58
C ASP A 395 -23.07 40.10 17.20
N ALA A 396 -24.41 40.05 17.08
CA ALA A 396 -25.07 39.82 15.79
C ALA A 396 -24.80 40.94 14.77
N ALA A 397 -24.57 42.18 15.22
CA ALA A 397 -24.31 43.32 14.34
C ALA A 397 -22.97 43.19 13.59
N THR A 398 -22.03 42.40 14.10
CA THR A 398 -20.76 42.08 13.42
C THR A 398 -20.99 41.43 12.05
N ALA A 399 -22.07 40.68 11.86
CA ALA A 399 -22.40 40.05 10.58
C ALA A 399 -22.83 41.04 9.47
N PHE A 400 -22.99 42.34 9.76
CA PHE A 400 -23.24 43.35 8.72
C PHE A 400 -22.04 43.53 7.79
N ASP A 401 -20.84 43.16 8.20
CA ASP A 401 -19.61 43.18 7.39
C ASP A 401 -19.50 41.98 6.42
N HIS A 402 -20.46 41.05 6.44
CA HIS A 402 -20.43 39.87 5.58
C HIS A 402 -20.89 40.18 4.14
N ARG A 403 -20.17 39.70 3.12
CA ARG A 403 -20.46 39.93 1.68
C ARG A 403 -21.80 39.38 1.14
N ASP A 404 -22.57 38.66 1.95
CA ASP A 404 -23.77 37.92 1.52
C ASP A 404 -24.99 38.59 2.16
N VAL A 405 -25.89 39.12 1.33
CA VAL A 405 -27.03 39.92 1.76
C VAL A 405 -27.99 39.10 2.64
N ASP A 406 -28.16 37.80 2.38
CA ASP A 406 -29.05 36.96 3.20
C ASP A 406 -28.51 36.82 4.64
N VAL A 407 -27.18 36.79 4.80
CA VAL A 407 -26.54 36.71 6.13
C VAL A 407 -26.77 38.01 6.90
N GLN A 408 -26.56 39.15 6.26
CA GLN A 408 -26.85 40.46 6.83
C GLN A 408 -28.33 40.60 7.23
N GLU A 409 -29.25 40.14 6.36
CA GLU A 409 -30.69 40.17 6.66
C GLU A 409 -31.03 39.27 7.86
N ARG A 410 -30.42 38.08 7.93
CA ARG A 410 -30.59 37.17 9.06
C ARG A 410 -30.14 37.82 10.38
N ALA A 411 -29.00 38.49 10.38
CA ALA A 411 -28.50 39.21 11.54
C ALA A 411 -29.46 40.32 11.98
N LEU A 412 -29.96 41.11 11.02
CA LEU A 412 -30.95 42.16 11.26
C LEU A 412 -32.25 41.60 11.89
N ASN A 413 -32.69 40.41 11.46
CA ASN A 413 -33.84 39.72 12.06
C ASN A 413 -33.60 39.28 13.51
N VAL A 414 -32.39 38.82 13.84
CA VAL A 414 -32.03 38.46 15.23
C VAL A 414 -32.02 39.71 16.11
N ILE A 415 -31.41 40.79 15.62
CA ILE A 415 -31.36 42.08 16.34
C ILE A 415 -32.76 42.61 16.59
N ALA A 416 -33.60 42.69 15.56
CA ALA A 416 -34.98 43.19 15.69
C ALA A 416 -35.80 42.43 16.74
N ARG A 417 -35.56 41.12 16.91
CA ARG A 417 -36.28 40.29 17.88
C ARG A 417 -35.87 40.58 19.33
N HIS A 418 -34.59 40.90 19.57
CA HIS A 418 -34.03 41.03 20.92
C HIS A 418 -33.78 42.49 21.34
N LEU A 419 -33.93 43.45 20.42
CA LEU A 419 -33.66 44.88 20.67
C LEU A 419 -34.46 45.44 21.85
N GLY A 420 -35.72 45.05 22.02
CA GLY A 420 -36.56 45.50 23.14
C GLY A 420 -36.08 45.02 24.51
N ALA A 421 -35.47 43.83 24.59
CA ALA A 421 -34.88 43.29 25.82
C ALA A 421 -33.46 43.80 26.06
N ALA A 422 -32.74 44.19 24.99
CA ALA A 422 -31.41 44.80 25.06
C ALA A 422 -31.43 46.23 25.61
N GLY A 423 -32.52 46.98 25.36
CA GLY A 423 -32.69 48.37 25.76
C GLY A 423 -31.90 49.35 24.88
N ASP A 424 -32.23 50.65 24.96
CA ASP A 424 -31.75 51.67 24.02
C ASP A 424 -30.23 51.96 24.07
N SER A 425 -29.54 51.46 25.11
CA SER A 425 -28.10 51.64 25.29
C SER A 425 -27.23 51.09 24.15
N VAL A 426 -27.72 50.09 23.40
CA VAL A 426 -26.98 49.46 22.28
C VAL A 426 -27.13 50.20 20.94
N LEU A 427 -28.09 51.13 20.82
CA LEU A 427 -28.43 51.79 19.54
C LEU A 427 -27.26 52.56 18.88
N PRO A 428 -26.38 53.26 19.61
CA PRO A 428 -25.24 53.95 19.00
C PRO A 428 -24.28 53.01 18.24
N GLU A 429 -24.02 51.84 18.82
CA GLU A 429 -23.14 50.83 18.22
C GLU A 429 -23.82 50.17 17.01
N LEU A 430 -25.12 49.85 17.12
CA LEU A 430 -25.89 49.28 16.01
C LEU A 430 -25.97 50.23 14.79
N ARG A 431 -26.13 51.54 15.02
CA ARG A 431 -26.09 52.55 13.95
C ARG A 431 -24.74 52.60 13.25
N THR A 432 -23.66 52.49 14.01
CA THR A 432 -22.30 52.47 13.47
C THR A 432 -22.08 51.22 12.62
N ALA A 433 -22.61 50.07 13.04
CA ALA A 433 -22.54 48.83 12.28
C ALA A 433 -23.37 48.86 10.99
N ALA A 434 -24.54 49.49 11.01
CA ALA A 434 -25.46 49.58 9.87
C ALA A 434 -24.87 50.30 8.64
N ALA A 435 -23.86 51.16 8.84
CA ALA A 435 -23.17 51.83 7.74
C ALA A 435 -22.45 50.86 6.76
N ARG A 436 -22.25 49.60 7.16
CA ARG A 436 -21.53 48.58 6.39
C ARG A 436 -22.46 47.55 5.73
N ILE A 437 -23.77 47.67 5.97
CA ILE A 437 -24.77 46.78 5.39
C ILE A 437 -24.92 47.05 3.89
N SER A 438 -25.29 46.02 3.14
CA SER A 438 -25.51 46.11 1.70
C SER A 438 -26.62 47.11 1.38
N PRO A 439 -26.53 47.86 0.26
CA PRO A 439 -27.51 48.87 -0.12
C PRO A 439 -28.98 48.38 -0.07
N GLY A 440 -29.22 47.13 -0.47
CA GLY A 440 -30.55 46.52 -0.47
C GLY A 440 -31.21 46.37 0.91
N LEU A 441 -30.45 46.38 2.00
CA LEU A 441 -30.96 46.27 3.39
C LEU A 441 -30.88 47.59 4.15
N ALA A 442 -30.30 48.62 3.54
CA ALA A 442 -29.94 49.87 4.20
C ALA A 442 -31.18 50.66 4.66
N ALA A 443 -32.29 50.62 3.91
CA ALA A 443 -33.57 51.20 4.31
C ALA A 443 -34.16 50.52 5.56
N ARG A 444 -34.10 49.18 5.62
CA ARG A 444 -34.62 48.40 6.75
C ARG A 444 -33.75 48.56 8.00
N ALA A 445 -32.44 48.65 7.83
CA ALA A 445 -31.53 49.02 8.91
C ALA A 445 -31.77 50.47 9.37
N ALA A 446 -32.12 51.38 8.46
CA ALA A 446 -32.52 52.75 8.82
C ALA A 446 -33.84 52.79 9.60
N ASP A 447 -34.83 51.96 9.28
CA ASP A 447 -36.08 51.86 10.03
C ASP A 447 -35.85 51.33 11.46
N LEU A 448 -34.94 50.36 11.62
CA LEU A 448 -34.60 49.78 12.91
C LEU A 448 -33.62 50.65 13.73
N PHE A 449 -32.74 51.41 13.07
CA PHE A 449 -31.62 52.13 13.70
C PHE A 449 -31.49 53.61 13.28
N GLY A 450 -31.53 53.94 11.97
CA GLY A 450 -31.61 55.33 11.46
C GLY A 450 -31.09 55.78 10.05
N THR A 451 -30.17 55.13 9.24
CA THR A 451 -29.60 55.60 7.89
C THR A 451 -28.85 54.53 6.96
N GLY A 452 -28.44 54.76 5.65
CA GLY A 452 -27.84 53.75 4.67
C GLY A 452 -26.99 54.15 3.34
N PRO A 453 -26.23 53.26 2.59
CA PRO A 453 -25.22 53.53 1.47
C PRO A 453 -25.40 52.89 0.01
N ASP A 454 -24.51 53.17 -1.02
CA ASP A 454 -24.72 53.01 -2.52
C ASP A 454 -23.51 52.46 -3.41
N HIS A 455 -23.69 51.48 -4.38
CA HIS A 455 -22.90 51.15 -5.67
C HIS A 455 -22.80 49.65 -6.23
N LEU A 456 -22.57 49.41 -7.56
CA LEU A 456 -22.45 48.09 -8.35
C LEU A 456 -21.52 48.07 -9.65
N THR A 457 -21.10 46.89 -10.22
CA THR A 457 -20.32 46.64 -11.52
C THR A 457 -20.43 45.19 -12.15
N GLU A 458 -19.90 44.89 -13.40
CA GLU A 458 -20.02 43.63 -14.27
C GLU A 458 -18.68 42.98 -14.87
N PRO A 459 -18.66 41.72 -15.48
CA PRO A 459 -17.46 40.84 -15.81
C PRO A 459 -17.28 40.15 -17.25
N TYR A 460 -16.28 39.23 -17.46
CA TYR A 460 -15.58 38.68 -18.72
C TYR A 460 -15.53 37.09 -18.94
N ALA A 461 -15.00 36.50 -20.07
CA ALA A 461 -14.92 35.02 -20.44
C ALA A 461 -13.70 34.47 -21.33
N ASP A 462 -13.41 33.13 -21.38
CA ASP A 462 -12.15 32.36 -21.81
C ASP A 462 -12.22 31.23 -22.95
N THR A 463 -11.07 30.70 -23.48
CA THR A 463 -10.86 29.65 -24.59
C THR A 463 -9.81 28.49 -24.31
N LEU A 464 -9.83 27.32 -25.02
CA LEU A 464 -9.05 26.03 -24.76
C LEU A 464 -7.92 25.61 -25.80
N PRO A 465 -6.98 24.66 -25.47
CA PRO A 465 -5.83 24.17 -26.32
C PRO A 465 -6.05 22.86 -27.14
N ALA A 466 -5.06 22.39 -27.93
CA ALA A 466 -5.14 21.29 -28.94
C ALA A 466 -4.54 19.90 -28.55
N VAL A 467 -4.94 18.81 -29.22
CA VAL A 467 -4.57 17.38 -28.95
C VAL A 467 -3.12 17.01 -29.32
N PRO A 468 -2.38 16.26 -28.47
CA PRO A 468 -1.09 15.63 -28.83
C PRO A 468 -1.22 14.34 -29.69
N GLU A 469 -0.35 14.17 -30.69
CA GLU A 469 -0.25 12.94 -31.52
C GLU A 469 0.81 11.94 -31.00
N PRO A 470 0.57 10.62 -31.01
CA PRO A 470 1.55 9.61 -30.59
C PRO A 470 2.83 9.61 -31.42
N ARG A 471 3.99 9.44 -30.77
CA ARG A 471 5.30 9.49 -31.44
C ARG A 471 5.64 8.12 -32.06
N PRO A 472 6.02 8.05 -33.35
CA PRO A 472 6.42 6.78 -33.95
C PRO A 472 7.72 6.23 -33.33
N VAL A 473 7.80 4.91 -33.16
CA VAL A 473 9.01 4.22 -32.71
C VAL A 473 10.06 4.31 -33.81
N PRO A 474 11.31 4.73 -33.53
CA PRO A 474 12.34 4.82 -34.56
C PRO A 474 12.69 3.44 -35.14
N VAL A 475 13.24 3.43 -36.36
CA VAL A 475 13.61 2.20 -37.09
C VAL A 475 14.56 1.29 -36.28
N PRO A 476 14.58 -0.03 -36.54
CA PRO A 476 15.44 -0.98 -35.82
C PRO A 476 16.91 -0.56 -35.80
N ILE A 477 17.60 -0.85 -34.69
CA ILE A 477 18.99 -0.47 -34.47
C ILE A 477 19.90 -1.14 -35.52
N GLU A 478 20.78 -0.36 -36.15
CA GLU A 478 21.58 -0.82 -37.30
C GLU A 478 22.92 -1.44 -36.88
N THR A 479 23.43 -1.12 -35.68
CA THR A 479 24.76 -1.59 -35.23
C THR A 479 24.76 -2.21 -33.83
N ALA A 480 25.66 -3.18 -33.61
CA ALA A 480 25.85 -3.81 -32.30
C ALA A 480 26.29 -2.82 -31.19
N ALA A 481 26.98 -1.73 -31.55
CA ALA A 481 27.38 -0.70 -30.61
C ALA A 481 26.18 0.09 -30.09
N GLU A 482 25.29 0.50 -30.99
CA GLU A 482 24.03 1.19 -30.62
C GLU A 482 23.12 0.29 -29.77
N VAL A 483 23.09 -1.03 -30.03
CA VAL A 483 22.35 -1.97 -29.15
C VAL A 483 22.92 -1.93 -27.73
N ALA A 484 24.25 -1.95 -27.58
CA ALA A 484 24.88 -1.86 -26.27
C ALA A 484 24.62 -0.51 -25.58
N GLU A 485 24.56 0.60 -26.32
CA GLU A 485 24.21 1.92 -25.80
C GLU A 485 22.76 1.97 -25.29
N GLU A 486 21.80 1.41 -26.05
CA GLU A 486 20.39 1.36 -25.66
C GLU A 486 20.16 0.42 -24.46
N VAL A 487 20.83 -0.74 -24.42
CA VAL A 487 20.81 -1.62 -23.23
C VAL A 487 21.37 -0.90 -22.01
N ALA A 488 22.50 -0.19 -22.14
CA ALA A 488 23.07 0.58 -21.03
C ALA A 488 22.12 1.69 -20.55
N ALA A 489 21.44 2.38 -21.46
CA ALA A 489 20.47 3.42 -21.13
C ALA A 489 19.27 2.86 -20.35
N VAL A 490 18.74 1.70 -20.76
CA VAL A 490 17.62 1.03 -20.09
C VAL A 490 18.02 0.51 -18.72
N VAL A 491 19.23 -0.06 -18.58
CA VAL A 491 19.78 -0.51 -17.29
C VAL A 491 19.95 0.64 -16.32
N ALA A 492 20.31 1.83 -16.81
CA ALA A 492 20.45 3.04 -16.00
C ALA A 492 19.10 3.72 -15.66
N ASN A 493 18.10 3.60 -16.53
CA ASN A 493 16.77 4.20 -16.36
C ASN A 493 15.68 3.35 -17.04
N ASP A 494 14.92 2.62 -16.23
CA ASP A 494 13.93 1.63 -16.67
C ASP A 494 12.55 2.22 -16.96
N ARG A 495 12.43 3.55 -17.13
CA ARG A 495 11.12 4.20 -17.34
C ARG A 495 10.70 4.32 -18.80
N ASP A 496 11.62 4.18 -19.75
CA ASP A 496 11.35 4.37 -21.18
C ASP A 496 10.99 3.05 -21.87
N VAL A 497 9.70 2.91 -22.21
CA VAL A 497 9.16 1.74 -22.91
C VAL A 497 9.78 1.58 -24.30
N VAL A 498 9.96 2.69 -25.04
CA VAL A 498 10.43 2.63 -26.43
C VAL A 498 11.89 2.19 -26.47
N MET A 499 12.74 2.75 -25.60
CA MET A 499 14.14 2.32 -25.50
C MET A 499 14.25 0.84 -25.09
N PHE A 500 13.45 0.39 -24.12
CA PHE A 500 13.43 -1.02 -23.73
C PHE A 500 13.07 -1.96 -24.89
N GLU A 501 11.98 -1.68 -25.62
CA GLU A 501 11.55 -2.54 -26.72
C GLU A 501 12.58 -2.56 -27.86
N ARG A 502 13.24 -1.44 -28.13
CA ARG A 502 14.34 -1.35 -29.10
C ARG A 502 15.57 -2.13 -28.64
N ALA A 503 15.93 -2.05 -27.36
CA ALA A 503 17.06 -2.78 -26.80
C ALA A 503 16.84 -4.31 -26.87
N LEU A 504 15.65 -4.77 -26.48
CA LEU A 504 15.31 -6.20 -26.50
C LEU A 504 15.26 -6.77 -27.93
N ASP A 505 14.64 -6.07 -28.89
CA ASP A 505 14.67 -6.49 -30.31
C ASP A 505 16.09 -6.41 -30.89
N GLY A 506 16.86 -5.38 -30.51
CA GLY A 506 18.26 -5.20 -30.89
C GLY A 506 19.13 -6.38 -30.47
N LEU A 507 18.97 -6.88 -29.23
CA LEU A 507 19.69 -8.05 -28.72
C LEU A 507 19.39 -9.30 -29.57
N VAL A 508 18.11 -9.59 -29.85
CA VAL A 508 17.70 -10.75 -30.66
C VAL A 508 18.23 -10.62 -32.10
N ARG A 509 17.98 -9.47 -32.75
CA ARG A 509 18.34 -9.24 -34.14
C ARG A 509 19.85 -9.26 -34.37
N HIS A 510 20.63 -8.64 -33.50
CA HIS A 510 22.09 -8.60 -33.64
C HIS A 510 22.76 -9.89 -33.17
N ALA A 511 22.15 -10.67 -32.28
CA ALA A 511 22.60 -12.03 -31.99
C ALA A 511 22.49 -12.94 -33.22
N HIS A 512 21.39 -12.82 -33.99
CA HIS A 512 21.19 -13.55 -35.25
C HIS A 512 22.17 -13.10 -36.35
N LEU A 513 22.47 -11.80 -36.44
CA LEU A 513 23.33 -11.24 -37.49
C LEU A 513 24.83 -11.46 -37.24
N ASP A 514 25.33 -11.05 -36.07
CA ASP A 514 26.74 -11.20 -35.67
C ASP A 514 26.85 -11.23 -34.13
N ARG A 515 26.57 -12.41 -33.56
CA ARG A 515 26.70 -12.68 -32.12
C ARG A 515 28.06 -12.25 -31.56
N ALA A 516 29.14 -12.45 -32.31
CA ALA A 516 30.49 -12.15 -31.83
C ALA A 516 30.73 -10.63 -31.72
N ALA A 517 30.22 -9.84 -32.67
CA ALA A 517 30.28 -8.38 -32.59
C ALA A 517 29.41 -7.85 -31.44
N LEU A 518 28.20 -8.38 -31.26
CA LEU A 518 27.31 -7.97 -30.18
C LEU A 518 27.89 -8.28 -28.80
N VAL A 519 28.43 -9.48 -28.58
CA VAL A 519 29.11 -9.85 -27.32
C VAL A 519 30.29 -8.91 -27.04
N ARG A 520 31.08 -8.52 -28.05
CA ARG A 520 32.16 -7.53 -27.85
C ARG A 520 31.63 -6.16 -27.44
N ALA A 521 30.51 -5.72 -28.01
CA ALA A 521 29.90 -4.43 -27.72
C ALA A 521 29.26 -4.37 -26.32
N LEU A 522 28.72 -5.48 -25.82
CA LEU A 522 28.05 -5.55 -24.50
C LEU A 522 28.99 -5.65 -23.30
N LYS A 523 30.22 -6.13 -23.48
CA LYS A 523 31.20 -6.28 -22.37
C LYS A 523 31.38 -5.04 -21.46
N PRO A 524 31.39 -3.79 -21.96
CA PRO A 524 31.46 -2.61 -21.10
C PRO A 524 30.20 -2.39 -20.25
N VAL A 525 29.03 -2.80 -20.76
CA VAL A 525 27.73 -2.65 -20.10
C VAL A 525 27.62 -3.57 -18.88
N MET A 526 28.18 -4.77 -18.96
CA MET A 526 28.17 -5.77 -17.86
C MET A 526 28.99 -5.35 -16.62
N ARG A 527 29.59 -4.16 -16.61
CA ARG A 527 30.33 -3.64 -15.45
C ARG A 527 29.44 -3.04 -14.37
N GLN A 528 28.19 -2.72 -14.70
CA GLN A 528 27.27 -2.06 -13.80
C GLN A 528 25.93 -2.80 -13.82
N GLU A 529 25.65 -3.50 -12.72
CA GLU A 529 24.37 -4.16 -12.51
C GLU A 529 23.24 -3.12 -12.31
N PRO A 530 21.99 -3.46 -12.72
CA PRO A 530 20.83 -2.61 -12.50
C PRO A 530 20.50 -2.44 -11.01
N ALA A 531 19.75 -1.39 -10.70
CA ALA A 531 19.19 -1.17 -9.37
C ALA A 531 18.23 -2.31 -8.97
N TRP A 532 18.06 -2.50 -7.66
CA TRP A 532 17.23 -3.57 -7.13
C TRP A 532 15.75 -3.19 -7.07
N TYR A 533 14.90 -4.10 -7.58
CA TYR A 533 13.45 -4.04 -7.48
C TYR A 533 12.86 -5.40 -7.08
N THR A 534 11.72 -5.37 -6.38
CA THR A 534 10.97 -6.58 -6.00
C THR A 534 10.34 -7.25 -7.22
N ASP A 535 9.77 -6.46 -8.14
CA ASP A 535 9.12 -6.92 -9.37
C ASP A 535 10.10 -7.03 -10.54
N SER A 536 9.71 -7.68 -11.64
CA SER A 536 10.48 -7.60 -12.88
C SER A 536 10.30 -6.23 -13.54
N THR A 537 11.41 -5.60 -13.94
CA THR A 537 11.38 -4.29 -14.64
C THR A 537 12.17 -4.34 -15.93
N GLN A 538 12.06 -3.28 -16.75
CA GLN A 538 12.79 -3.18 -18.02
C GLN A 538 14.31 -3.29 -17.85
N SER A 539 14.85 -2.94 -16.67
CA SER A 539 16.28 -3.08 -16.37
C SER A 539 16.78 -4.53 -16.38
N ASP A 540 15.88 -5.51 -16.25
CA ASP A 540 16.20 -6.95 -16.31
C ASP A 540 16.57 -7.41 -17.73
N VAL A 541 16.49 -6.53 -18.74
CA VAL A 541 17.17 -6.75 -20.04
C VAL A 541 18.66 -7.02 -19.86
N TYR A 542 19.25 -6.58 -18.74
CA TYR A 542 20.60 -6.94 -18.30
C TYR A 542 20.80 -8.47 -18.27
N ASP A 543 19.82 -9.23 -17.77
CA ASP A 543 19.93 -10.69 -17.63
C ASP A 543 19.97 -11.38 -19.01
N VAL A 544 19.26 -10.83 -20.00
CA VAL A 544 19.32 -11.29 -21.40
C VAL A 544 20.70 -11.02 -22.00
N ALA A 545 21.25 -9.82 -21.75
CA ALA A 545 22.59 -9.46 -22.20
C ALA A 545 23.69 -10.30 -21.52
N ALA A 546 23.55 -10.59 -20.22
CA ALA A 546 24.47 -11.43 -19.46
C ALA A 546 24.50 -12.87 -19.99
N ALA A 547 23.33 -13.47 -20.25
CA ALA A 547 23.22 -14.79 -20.87
C ALA A 547 23.88 -14.84 -22.25
N LEU A 548 23.67 -13.80 -23.08
CA LEU A 548 24.30 -13.69 -24.39
C LEU A 548 25.84 -13.61 -24.32
N VAL A 549 26.39 -12.87 -23.34
CA VAL A 549 27.84 -12.74 -23.09
C VAL A 549 28.45 -14.02 -22.48
N GLY A 550 27.63 -14.86 -21.85
CA GLY A 550 28.04 -16.08 -21.17
C GLY A 550 28.51 -15.85 -19.73
N GLU A 551 27.97 -14.83 -19.06
CA GLU A 551 28.17 -14.63 -17.63
C GLU A 551 27.23 -15.54 -16.82
N GLU A 552 27.67 -15.95 -15.63
CA GLU A 552 26.81 -16.70 -14.71
C GLU A 552 25.64 -15.80 -14.25
N PRO A 553 24.43 -16.36 -14.04
CA PRO A 553 23.31 -15.59 -13.52
C PRO A 553 23.66 -14.90 -12.20
N ARG A 554 23.41 -13.58 -12.13
CA ARG A 554 23.60 -12.80 -10.90
C ARG A 554 22.67 -13.29 -9.78
N GLU A 555 23.04 -12.99 -8.52
CA GLU A 555 22.29 -13.36 -7.31
C GLU A 555 20.78 -13.02 -7.40
N ARG A 556 20.45 -11.93 -8.10
CA ARG A 556 19.10 -11.36 -8.17
C ARG A 556 18.45 -11.49 -9.56
N HIS A 557 18.85 -12.50 -10.31
CA HIS A 557 18.27 -12.84 -11.61
C HIS A 557 16.73 -12.89 -11.54
N PHE A 558 16.04 -12.38 -12.57
CA PHE A 558 14.57 -12.26 -12.55
C PHE A 558 13.86 -13.61 -12.29
N ALA A 559 14.39 -14.73 -12.78
CA ALA A 559 13.81 -16.06 -12.54
C ALA A 559 13.83 -16.48 -11.06
N ALA A 560 14.94 -16.23 -10.35
CA ALA A 560 15.06 -16.55 -8.93
C ALA A 560 14.14 -15.66 -8.07
N ARG A 561 13.96 -14.40 -8.47
CA ARG A 561 13.02 -13.48 -7.80
C ARG A 561 11.56 -13.90 -7.99
N LEU A 562 11.18 -14.35 -9.19
CA LEU A 562 9.84 -14.85 -9.46
C LEU A 562 9.46 -16.02 -8.54
N GLU A 563 10.39 -16.96 -8.31
CA GLU A 563 10.17 -18.12 -7.43
C GLU A 563 10.05 -17.76 -5.94
N SER A 564 10.78 -16.74 -5.49
CA SER A 564 10.92 -16.41 -4.07
C SER A 564 10.00 -15.30 -3.57
N LEU A 565 9.64 -14.34 -4.42
CA LEU A 565 8.91 -13.12 -4.04
C LEU A 565 7.55 -12.98 -4.75
N GLY A 566 7.38 -13.59 -5.93
CA GLY A 566 6.24 -13.36 -6.82
C GLY A 566 6.28 -11.99 -7.51
N PHE A 567 5.71 -11.88 -8.71
CA PHE A 567 5.69 -10.65 -9.53
C PHE A 567 4.27 -10.08 -9.69
N SER A 568 4.19 -8.82 -10.14
CA SER A 568 2.91 -8.30 -10.65
C SER A 568 2.53 -9.04 -11.94
N VAL A 569 1.25 -8.99 -12.34
CA VAL A 569 0.83 -9.62 -13.60
C VAL A 569 1.56 -9.02 -14.82
N ALA A 570 1.94 -7.75 -14.75
CA ALA A 570 2.77 -7.08 -15.75
C ALA A 570 4.21 -7.62 -15.74
N GLY A 571 4.79 -7.76 -14.54
CA GLY A 571 6.12 -8.33 -14.30
C GLY A 571 6.23 -9.81 -14.69
N GLU A 572 5.18 -10.62 -14.46
CA GLU A 572 5.12 -12.03 -14.89
C GLU A 572 5.23 -12.15 -16.41
N LEU A 573 4.49 -11.34 -17.18
CA LEU A 573 4.60 -11.35 -18.63
C LEU A 573 5.95 -10.80 -19.11
N LEU A 574 6.49 -9.76 -18.46
CA LEU A 574 7.81 -9.23 -18.78
C LEU A 574 8.89 -10.30 -18.56
N ALA A 575 8.92 -10.95 -17.40
CA ALA A 575 9.87 -12.01 -17.09
C ALA A 575 9.77 -13.18 -18.08
N ALA A 576 8.54 -13.57 -18.49
CA ALA A 576 8.34 -14.58 -19.52
C ALA A 576 8.91 -14.15 -20.88
N ARG A 577 8.76 -12.87 -21.26
CA ARG A 577 9.35 -12.32 -22.50
C ARG A 577 10.88 -12.29 -22.45
N LEU A 578 11.47 -11.93 -21.31
CA LEU A 578 12.93 -11.91 -21.13
C LEU A 578 13.51 -13.33 -21.17
N ALA A 579 12.85 -14.30 -20.52
CA ALA A 579 13.23 -15.71 -20.61
C ALA A 579 13.14 -16.23 -22.06
N GLU A 580 12.06 -15.94 -22.76
CA GLU A 580 11.90 -16.35 -24.16
C GLU A 580 12.94 -15.68 -25.08
N ALA A 581 13.33 -14.44 -24.81
CA ALA A 581 14.42 -13.79 -25.55
C ALA A 581 15.77 -14.49 -25.36
N ILE A 582 16.07 -14.98 -24.15
CA ILE A 582 17.26 -15.81 -23.88
C ILE A 582 17.17 -17.10 -24.72
N ASP A 583 16.04 -17.81 -24.67
CA ASP A 583 15.83 -19.05 -25.43
C ASP A 583 15.98 -18.83 -26.95
N ILE A 584 15.40 -17.73 -27.49
CA ILE A 584 15.52 -17.34 -28.90
C ILE A 584 16.99 -17.15 -29.27
N ILE A 585 17.75 -16.42 -28.44
CA ILE A 585 19.16 -16.10 -28.68
C ILE A 585 20.04 -17.35 -28.60
N GLU A 586 19.78 -18.24 -27.62
CA GLU A 586 20.55 -19.46 -27.44
C GLU A 586 20.34 -20.46 -28.58
N ALA A 587 19.08 -20.63 -29.00
CA ALA A 587 18.70 -21.56 -30.06
C ALA A 587 18.80 -20.96 -31.47
N ASP A 588 19.08 -19.67 -31.60
CA ASP A 588 18.98 -18.90 -32.86
C ASP A 588 17.64 -19.12 -33.57
N ALA A 589 16.55 -19.14 -32.79
CA ALA A 589 15.26 -19.65 -33.23
C ALA A 589 14.44 -18.63 -34.06
N GLN A 590 14.67 -17.33 -33.88
CA GLN A 590 13.90 -16.26 -34.50
C GLN A 590 14.77 -15.00 -34.77
N PRO A 591 14.71 -14.40 -35.96
CA PRO A 591 15.62 -13.31 -36.36
C PRO A 591 15.28 -11.91 -35.83
N PHE A 592 14.08 -11.68 -35.28
CA PHE A 592 13.60 -10.41 -34.70
C PHE A 592 12.30 -10.63 -33.93
N LEU A 593 11.91 -9.71 -33.05
CA LEU A 593 10.68 -9.82 -32.25
C LEU A 593 9.45 -9.29 -33.00
N LEU A 594 8.29 -9.93 -32.79
CA LEU A 594 6.99 -9.54 -33.32
C LEU A 594 6.35 -8.41 -32.52
N ALA A 595 6.56 -8.37 -31.20
CA ALA A 595 5.83 -7.46 -30.30
C ALA A 595 6.35 -6.01 -30.28
N VAL A 596 7.40 -5.67 -31.02
CA VAL A 596 7.99 -4.33 -31.04
C VAL A 596 6.94 -3.29 -31.46
N PRO A 597 6.60 -2.30 -30.64
CA PRO A 597 5.54 -1.36 -30.95
C PRO A 597 5.86 -0.47 -32.15
N THR A 598 4.83 0.14 -32.75
CA THR A 598 4.97 1.12 -33.84
C THR A 598 4.94 2.56 -33.36
N ASP A 599 4.39 2.81 -32.17
CA ASP A 599 4.40 4.13 -31.53
C ASP A 599 4.67 4.05 -30.02
N SER A 600 4.86 5.22 -29.41
CA SER A 600 5.27 5.36 -28.01
C SER A 600 4.25 4.85 -27.00
N THR A 601 2.99 4.65 -27.38
CA THR A 601 1.97 4.11 -26.47
C THR A 601 2.12 2.60 -26.24
N GLY A 602 2.94 1.92 -27.05
CA GLY A 602 3.02 0.46 -27.08
C GLY A 602 2.11 -0.19 -28.11
N ALA A 603 1.30 0.58 -28.83
CA ALA A 603 0.46 0.07 -29.91
C ALA A 603 1.28 -0.45 -31.09
N LEU A 604 0.73 -1.46 -31.77
CA LEU A 604 1.35 -2.13 -32.91
C LEU A 604 0.40 -2.08 -34.11
N ASP A 605 0.77 -1.38 -35.17
CA ASP A 605 0.02 -1.35 -36.42
C ASP A 605 -0.19 -2.76 -37.00
N ALA A 606 -1.42 -3.07 -37.38
CA ALA A 606 -1.79 -4.37 -37.94
C ALA A 606 -0.99 -4.69 -39.21
N ALA A 607 -0.75 -3.71 -40.08
CA ALA A 607 0.02 -3.96 -41.30
C ALA A 607 1.49 -4.27 -40.98
N ALA A 608 2.08 -3.65 -39.95
CA ALA A 608 3.42 -3.99 -39.46
C ALA A 608 3.49 -5.43 -38.94
N LEU A 609 2.53 -5.87 -38.14
CA LEU A 609 2.51 -7.24 -37.62
C LEU A 609 2.30 -8.28 -38.73
N VAL A 610 1.38 -8.02 -39.67
CA VAL A 610 1.18 -8.88 -40.86
C VAL A 610 2.47 -9.03 -41.66
N ARG A 611 3.21 -7.93 -41.89
CA ARG A 611 4.52 -7.99 -42.58
C ARG A 611 5.53 -8.82 -41.81
N ARG A 612 5.64 -8.65 -40.49
CA ARG A 612 6.59 -9.41 -39.66
C ARG A 612 6.30 -10.91 -39.68
N ILE A 613 5.04 -11.31 -39.52
CA ILE A 613 4.64 -12.72 -39.60
C ILE A 613 4.87 -13.27 -41.02
N SER A 614 4.54 -12.51 -42.07
CA SER A 614 4.79 -12.93 -43.45
C SER A 614 6.27 -13.25 -43.72
N VAL A 615 7.19 -12.47 -43.14
CA VAL A 615 8.64 -12.74 -43.23
C VAL A 615 9.00 -14.04 -42.51
N LEU A 616 8.51 -14.29 -41.29
CA LEU A 616 8.78 -15.52 -40.56
C LEU A 616 8.18 -16.75 -41.26
N ASP A 617 6.97 -16.64 -41.81
CA ASP A 617 6.31 -17.65 -42.64
C ASP A 617 7.17 -18.01 -43.86
N GLY A 618 7.71 -17.00 -44.55
CA GLY A 618 8.59 -17.18 -45.70
C GLY A 618 9.91 -17.87 -45.35
N LEU A 619 10.38 -17.73 -44.11
CA LEU A 619 11.56 -18.40 -43.57
C LEU A 619 11.24 -19.79 -42.96
N GLY A 620 9.96 -20.16 -42.84
CA GLY A 620 9.53 -21.38 -42.15
C GLY A 620 9.78 -21.36 -40.64
N VAL A 621 9.95 -20.18 -40.05
CA VAL A 621 10.19 -19.98 -38.61
C VAL A 621 8.85 -19.92 -37.89
N THR A 622 8.71 -20.74 -36.84
CA THR A 622 7.53 -20.68 -35.96
C THR A 622 7.75 -19.58 -34.92
N PRO A 623 6.86 -18.57 -34.83
CA PRO A 623 7.08 -17.49 -33.88
C PRO A 623 7.08 -17.94 -32.42
N ALA A 624 7.94 -17.32 -31.62
CA ALA A 624 8.02 -17.54 -30.20
C ALA A 624 6.68 -17.16 -29.52
N PRO A 625 6.09 -18.04 -28.69
CA PRO A 625 4.70 -17.92 -28.29
C PRO A 625 4.39 -16.79 -27.29
N VAL A 626 5.34 -16.37 -26.45
CA VAL A 626 5.15 -15.23 -25.52
C VAL A 626 5.21 -13.90 -26.27
N ASP A 627 6.16 -13.73 -27.17
CA ASP A 627 6.30 -12.59 -28.07
C ASP A 627 5.08 -12.45 -29.00
N LEU A 628 4.61 -13.56 -29.59
CA LEU A 628 3.35 -13.55 -30.35
C LEU A 628 2.15 -13.14 -29.48
N ALA A 629 2.06 -13.62 -28.24
CA ALA A 629 0.97 -13.24 -27.34
C ALA A 629 1.00 -11.74 -27.01
N GLN A 630 2.18 -11.17 -26.74
CA GLN A 630 2.34 -9.74 -26.52
C GLN A 630 2.01 -8.91 -27.79
N ALA A 631 2.39 -9.41 -28.98
CA ALA A 631 2.06 -8.76 -30.25
C ALA A 631 0.54 -8.71 -30.49
N LEU A 632 -0.19 -9.77 -30.17
CA LEU A 632 -1.65 -9.82 -30.28
C LEU A 632 -2.35 -8.87 -29.29
N LEU A 633 -1.81 -8.70 -28.09
CA LEU A 633 -2.34 -7.74 -27.10
C LEU A 633 -2.11 -6.27 -27.51
N ARG A 634 -1.08 -6.01 -28.31
CA ARG A 634 -0.71 -4.66 -28.78
C ARG A 634 -1.31 -4.26 -30.12
N VAL A 635 -1.80 -5.22 -30.91
CA VAL A 635 -2.19 -4.93 -32.29
C VAL A 635 -3.42 -4.04 -32.36
N THR A 636 -3.29 -2.91 -33.03
CA THR A 636 -4.41 -2.01 -33.31
C THR A 636 -5.33 -2.65 -34.34
N THR A 637 -6.61 -2.77 -34.03
CA THR A 637 -7.60 -3.28 -34.99
C THR A 637 -7.75 -2.32 -36.17
N THR A 638 -8.09 -2.86 -37.34
CA THR A 638 -8.16 -2.08 -38.57
C THR A 638 -9.37 -2.47 -39.40
N VAL A 639 -9.94 -1.48 -40.08
CA VAL A 639 -10.99 -1.66 -41.10
C VAL A 639 -10.41 -1.63 -42.52
N ASP A 640 -9.09 -1.49 -42.68
CA ASP A 640 -8.44 -1.52 -43.99
C ASP A 640 -8.50 -2.93 -44.59
N GLU A 641 -9.38 -3.09 -45.58
CA GLU A 641 -9.61 -4.35 -46.29
C GLU A 641 -8.32 -4.95 -46.87
N LYS A 642 -7.32 -4.12 -47.26
CA LYS A 642 -6.05 -4.63 -47.80
C LYS A 642 -5.23 -5.33 -46.73
N VAL A 643 -5.20 -4.78 -45.51
CA VAL A 643 -4.47 -5.38 -44.39
C VAL A 643 -5.15 -6.67 -43.94
N LEU A 644 -6.48 -6.67 -43.87
CA LEU A 644 -7.27 -7.87 -43.54
C LEU A 644 -7.11 -8.98 -44.59
N ALA A 645 -7.11 -8.63 -45.88
CA ALA A 645 -6.86 -9.58 -46.96
C ALA A 645 -5.44 -10.17 -46.85
N ALA A 646 -4.42 -9.33 -46.64
CA ALA A 646 -3.04 -9.78 -46.46
C ALA A 646 -2.87 -10.70 -45.23
N ALA A 647 -3.56 -10.42 -44.12
CA ALA A 647 -3.59 -11.30 -42.95
C ALA A 647 -4.22 -12.66 -43.28
N GLY A 648 -5.30 -12.68 -44.07
CA GLY A 648 -5.99 -13.90 -44.53
C GLY A 648 -5.17 -14.78 -45.47
N GLU A 649 -4.11 -14.25 -46.10
CA GLU A 649 -3.20 -15.01 -46.95
C GLU A 649 -2.11 -15.76 -46.16
N LEU A 650 -1.90 -15.43 -44.88
CA LEU A 650 -0.90 -16.07 -44.01
C LEU A 650 -1.33 -17.52 -43.69
N ARG A 651 -0.41 -18.47 -43.88
CA ARG A 651 -0.72 -19.91 -43.78
C ARG A 651 -0.22 -20.56 -42.50
N SER A 652 0.72 -19.93 -41.79
CA SER A 652 1.19 -20.45 -40.50
C SER A 652 0.08 -20.43 -39.45
N GLU A 653 0.31 -21.16 -38.35
CA GLU A 653 -0.59 -21.11 -37.19
C GLU A 653 -0.66 -19.70 -36.59
N ALA A 654 0.48 -19.01 -36.48
CA ALA A 654 0.54 -17.63 -36.01
C ALA A 654 -0.22 -16.67 -36.94
N GLY A 655 -0.07 -16.83 -38.26
CA GLY A 655 -0.81 -16.06 -39.26
C GLY A 655 -2.31 -16.25 -39.18
N ARG A 656 -2.78 -17.51 -39.09
CA ARG A 656 -4.20 -17.82 -38.91
C ARG A 656 -4.76 -17.24 -37.61
N ARG A 657 -3.97 -17.29 -36.53
CA ARG A 657 -4.35 -16.72 -35.23
C ARG A 657 -4.47 -15.20 -35.31
N LEU A 658 -3.55 -14.49 -35.97
CA LEU A 658 -3.65 -13.04 -36.21
C LEU A 658 -4.87 -12.70 -37.07
N ALA A 659 -5.09 -13.43 -38.17
CA ALA A 659 -6.23 -13.19 -39.06
C ALA A 659 -7.56 -13.34 -38.31
N GLN A 660 -7.69 -14.39 -37.49
CA GLN A 660 -8.85 -14.57 -36.62
C GLN A 660 -8.98 -13.42 -35.61
N TRP A 661 -7.89 -13.04 -34.94
CA TRP A 661 -7.89 -11.95 -33.96
C TRP A 661 -8.36 -10.62 -34.55
N LEU A 662 -7.87 -10.25 -35.74
CA LEU A 662 -8.28 -9.04 -36.44
C LEU A 662 -9.74 -9.11 -36.92
N HIS A 663 -10.19 -10.29 -37.37
CA HIS A 663 -11.58 -10.49 -37.80
C HIS A 663 -12.58 -10.37 -36.64
N GLU A 664 -12.20 -10.86 -35.45
CA GLU A 664 -13.03 -10.80 -34.23
C GLU A 664 -13.02 -9.42 -33.55
N GLY A 665 -12.28 -8.44 -34.09
CA GLY A 665 -12.20 -7.09 -33.52
C GLY A 665 -11.21 -6.97 -32.37
N GLY A 666 -10.27 -7.92 -32.24
CA GLY A 666 -9.25 -7.95 -31.21
C GLY A 666 -9.79 -8.35 -29.84
N LEU A 667 -9.11 -7.90 -28.79
CA LEU A 667 -9.56 -8.12 -27.42
C LEU A 667 -10.76 -7.20 -27.12
N PRO A 668 -11.86 -7.69 -26.52
CA PRO A 668 -13.01 -6.85 -26.20
C PRO A 668 -12.67 -5.82 -25.11
N HIS A 669 -13.16 -4.59 -25.27
CA HIS A 669 -13.11 -3.58 -24.21
C HIS A 669 -14.06 -3.95 -23.07
N ARG A 670 -13.67 -3.59 -21.85
CA ARG A 670 -14.48 -3.78 -20.64
C ARG A 670 -14.90 -2.43 -20.11
N ASP A 671 -16.15 -2.36 -19.71
CA ASP A 671 -16.61 -1.25 -18.89
C ASP A 671 -16.00 -1.39 -17.50
N SER A 672 -15.50 -0.27 -16.98
CA SER A 672 -14.99 -0.15 -15.62
C SER A 672 -16.04 0.41 -14.65
N GLU A 673 -17.20 0.83 -15.17
CA GLU A 673 -18.32 1.31 -14.37
C GLU A 673 -18.88 0.16 -13.50
N PRO A 674 -18.95 0.35 -12.16
CA PRO A 674 -19.52 -0.67 -11.29
C PRO A 674 -20.99 -0.95 -11.57
N GLU A 675 -21.43 -2.21 -11.44
CA GLU A 675 -22.79 -2.66 -11.83
C GLU A 675 -23.91 -1.90 -11.09
N ASN A 676 -23.61 -1.32 -9.93
CA ASN A 676 -24.54 -0.55 -9.09
C ASN A 676 -24.20 0.94 -8.99
N TRP A 677 -23.47 1.51 -9.94
CA TRP A 677 -23.17 2.95 -9.96
C TRP A 677 -24.30 3.77 -10.63
N PRO A 678 -24.70 4.94 -10.09
CA PRO A 678 -24.40 5.45 -8.75
C PRO A 678 -25.31 4.81 -7.69
N GLY A 679 -24.73 4.15 -6.68
CA GLY A 679 -25.46 3.44 -5.63
C GLY A 679 -24.94 3.75 -4.23
N ASP A 680 -25.85 3.77 -3.25
CA ASP A 680 -25.54 4.04 -1.84
C ASP A 680 -24.80 2.85 -1.20
N HIS A 681 -23.47 2.90 -1.16
CA HIS A 681 -22.66 2.07 -0.25
C HIS A 681 -21.95 2.97 0.78
N PRO A 682 -22.62 3.32 1.89
CA PRO A 682 -21.99 4.09 2.95
C PRO A 682 -20.79 3.32 3.52
N GLY A 683 -19.61 3.95 3.52
CA GLY A 683 -18.40 3.44 4.17
C GLY A 683 -17.34 2.77 3.28
N LYS A 684 -17.54 2.68 1.96
CA LYS A 684 -16.49 2.22 1.03
C LYS A 684 -15.91 3.38 0.22
N SER A 685 -14.58 3.48 0.12
CA SER A 685 -13.93 4.47 -0.74
C SER A 685 -14.21 4.16 -2.21
N LEU A 686 -14.39 5.15 -3.08
CA LEU A 686 -14.53 4.94 -4.54
C LEU A 686 -13.38 4.09 -5.12
N THR A 687 -12.20 4.14 -4.51
CA THR A 687 -11.06 3.28 -4.90
C THR A 687 -11.26 1.80 -4.56
N ASP A 688 -12.01 1.49 -3.50
CA ASP A 688 -12.33 0.11 -3.11
C ASP A 688 -13.31 -0.52 -4.13
N TRP A 689 -14.16 0.29 -4.76
CA TRP A 689 -15.11 -0.20 -5.77
C TRP A 689 -14.39 -0.80 -6.99
N LEU A 690 -13.30 -0.20 -7.45
CA LEU A 690 -12.44 -0.74 -8.51
C LEU A 690 -11.86 -2.13 -8.15
N ARG A 691 -11.67 -2.41 -6.86
CA ARG A 691 -11.16 -3.71 -6.35
C ARG A 691 -12.23 -4.81 -6.33
N TYR A 692 -13.51 -4.45 -6.21
CA TYR A 692 -14.62 -5.40 -6.00
C TYR A 692 -15.35 -5.83 -7.28
N GLU A 693 -15.18 -5.11 -8.38
CA GLU A 693 -15.72 -5.50 -9.69
C GLU A 693 -14.91 -6.68 -10.25
N ARG A 694 -15.31 -7.90 -9.88
CA ARG A 694 -14.64 -9.17 -10.19
C ARG A 694 -14.94 -9.57 -11.63
N PRO A 695 -14.01 -9.43 -12.59
CA PRO A 695 -14.31 -9.83 -13.95
C PRO A 695 -14.18 -11.36 -14.06
N GLN A 696 -15.20 -12.02 -14.61
CA GLN A 696 -15.02 -13.37 -15.15
C GLN A 696 -13.94 -13.35 -16.25
N PRO A 697 -13.18 -14.43 -16.47
CA PRO A 697 -12.14 -14.47 -17.49
C PRO A 697 -12.70 -14.06 -18.86
N THR A 698 -11.93 -13.28 -19.63
CA THR A 698 -12.35 -12.87 -20.97
C THR A 698 -12.53 -14.09 -21.86
N THR A 699 -13.65 -14.17 -22.57
CA THR A 699 -13.78 -15.04 -23.74
C THR A 699 -12.97 -14.43 -24.88
N GLY A 700 -11.88 -15.09 -25.24
CA GLY A 700 -11.02 -14.81 -26.37
C GLY A 700 -10.21 -16.07 -26.71
N PRO A 701 -9.50 -16.12 -27.84
CA PRO A 701 -8.67 -17.27 -28.18
C PRO A 701 -7.56 -17.49 -27.13
N PRO A 702 -7.16 -18.76 -26.88
CA PRO A 702 -6.32 -19.12 -25.73
C PRO A 702 -4.95 -18.41 -25.74
N LEU A 703 -4.70 -17.57 -24.74
CA LEU A 703 -3.39 -16.95 -24.47
C LEU A 703 -2.55 -17.84 -23.56
N LEU A 704 -1.23 -17.67 -23.60
CA LEU A 704 -0.34 -18.29 -22.62
C LEU A 704 -0.66 -17.80 -21.19
N PRO A 705 -0.41 -18.61 -20.14
CA PRO A 705 -0.77 -18.26 -18.77
C PRO A 705 -0.35 -16.86 -18.32
N ALA A 706 0.89 -16.43 -18.63
CA ALA A 706 1.39 -15.10 -18.26
C ALA A 706 0.62 -13.95 -18.96
N ALA A 707 0.32 -14.10 -20.25
CA ALA A 707 -0.48 -13.12 -21.00
C ALA A 707 -1.97 -13.17 -20.58
N ALA A 708 -2.50 -14.35 -20.27
CA ALA A 708 -3.85 -14.53 -19.76
C ALA A 708 -4.03 -13.93 -18.36
N ALA A 709 -2.97 -13.92 -17.52
CA ALA A 709 -3.00 -13.32 -16.19
C ALA A 709 -3.28 -11.81 -16.23
N LEU A 710 -2.80 -11.10 -17.26
CA LEU A 710 -3.13 -9.69 -17.51
C LEU A 710 -4.64 -9.44 -17.66
N LEU A 711 -5.41 -10.47 -18.00
CA LEU A 711 -6.86 -10.43 -18.24
C LEU A 711 -7.66 -11.26 -17.22
N GLY A 712 -6.97 -12.04 -16.39
CA GLY A 712 -7.52 -12.97 -15.39
C GLY A 712 -8.06 -12.29 -14.13
N PRO A 713 -8.44 -13.04 -13.09
CA PRO A 713 -8.96 -12.47 -11.84
C PRO A 713 -7.93 -11.54 -11.18
N TYR A 714 -8.42 -10.49 -10.50
CA TYR A 714 -7.56 -9.55 -9.75
C TYR A 714 -6.70 -10.30 -8.74
N ARG A 715 -5.38 -10.04 -8.78
CA ARG A 715 -4.41 -10.49 -7.79
C ARG A 715 -3.83 -9.25 -7.14
N PRO A 716 -3.88 -9.13 -5.80
CA PRO A 716 -3.12 -8.09 -5.11
C PRO A 716 -1.64 -8.33 -5.42
N SER A 717 -1.04 -7.46 -6.24
CA SER A 717 0.39 -7.50 -6.51
C SER A 717 1.06 -6.32 -5.81
N GLY A 718 2.11 -6.59 -5.04
CA GLY A 718 2.91 -5.53 -4.42
C GLY A 718 3.63 -4.68 -5.47
N PHE A 719 3.75 -3.38 -5.15
CA PHE A 719 4.64 -2.38 -5.76
C PHE A 719 4.29 -1.88 -7.18
N SER A 720 3.79 -0.64 -7.22
CA SER A 720 3.26 0.08 -8.39
C SER A 720 4.29 0.91 -9.17
N GLY A 721 5.42 0.33 -9.54
CA GLY A 721 6.43 0.99 -10.40
C GLY A 721 6.18 0.84 -11.92
N MET A 722 5.38 -0.16 -12.32
CA MET A 722 5.29 -0.65 -13.70
C MET A 722 4.14 -0.06 -14.53
N LEU A 723 3.39 0.92 -14.03
CA LEU A 723 2.15 1.37 -14.66
C LEU A 723 2.32 1.85 -16.13
N PRO A 724 3.34 2.65 -16.49
CA PRO A 724 3.58 3.02 -17.90
C PRO A 724 3.88 1.81 -18.78
N PHE A 725 4.66 0.86 -18.27
CA PHE A 725 5.00 -0.36 -19.00
C PHE A 725 3.77 -1.26 -19.19
N TRP A 726 2.91 -1.35 -18.18
CA TRP A 726 1.67 -2.11 -18.25
C TRP A 726 0.69 -1.51 -19.27
N LEU A 727 0.56 -0.19 -19.30
CA LEU A 727 -0.20 0.52 -20.34
C LEU A 727 0.36 0.19 -21.74
N ALA A 728 1.67 0.09 -21.90
CA ALA A 728 2.28 -0.34 -23.15
C ALA A 728 2.17 -1.84 -23.46
N GLN A 729 1.92 -2.69 -22.47
CA GLN A 729 1.57 -4.10 -22.70
C GLN A 729 0.12 -4.27 -23.17
N LEU A 730 -0.75 -3.32 -22.81
CA LEU A 730 -2.18 -3.29 -23.13
C LEU A 730 -2.62 -1.91 -23.66
N PRO A 731 -2.06 -1.45 -24.80
CA PRO A 731 -2.20 -0.07 -25.27
C PRO A 731 -3.64 0.32 -25.64
N HIS A 732 -4.55 -0.65 -25.81
CA HIS A 732 -5.97 -0.43 -26.12
C HIS A 732 -6.90 -0.69 -24.93
N HIS A 733 -6.37 -1.04 -23.76
CA HIS A 733 -7.15 -1.46 -22.59
C HIS A 733 -6.78 -0.70 -21.32
N ARG A 734 -6.61 0.62 -21.43
CA ARG A 734 -6.29 1.50 -20.30
C ARG A 734 -7.21 1.33 -19.09
N GLU A 735 -8.50 1.10 -19.29
CA GLU A 735 -9.45 0.82 -18.21
C GLU A 735 -9.13 -0.47 -17.46
N VAL A 736 -8.70 -1.52 -18.17
CA VAL A 736 -8.28 -2.79 -17.56
C VAL A 736 -7.01 -2.60 -16.74
N VAL A 737 -6.09 -1.75 -17.20
CA VAL A 737 -4.85 -1.46 -16.48
C VAL A 737 -5.14 -0.63 -15.23
N LEU A 738 -5.95 0.44 -15.34
CA LEU A 738 -6.26 1.34 -14.24
C LEU A 738 -7.14 0.71 -13.16
N THR A 739 -8.07 -0.19 -13.52
CA THR A 739 -8.83 -0.99 -12.55
C THR A 739 -7.94 -1.93 -11.74
N ARG A 740 -6.83 -2.38 -12.31
CA ARG A 740 -5.94 -3.38 -11.68
C ARG A 740 -4.66 -2.83 -11.07
N GLY A 741 -4.29 -1.58 -11.36
CA GLY A 741 -3.08 -0.89 -10.89
C GLY A 741 -2.98 -0.64 -9.39
N ASP A 742 -3.75 -1.37 -8.56
CA ASP A 742 -3.96 -1.10 -7.14
C ASP A 742 -4.26 0.38 -6.88
N PHE A 743 -5.30 0.89 -7.56
CA PHE A 743 -5.68 2.29 -7.54
C PHE A 743 -5.87 2.85 -6.11
N GLY A 744 -6.33 2.01 -5.17
CA GLY A 744 -6.38 2.34 -3.75
C GLY A 744 -5.00 2.69 -3.17
N TYR A 745 -3.98 1.87 -3.41
CA TYR A 745 -2.59 2.12 -3.00
C TYR A 745 -1.96 3.31 -3.75
N LEU A 746 -2.19 3.42 -5.05
CA LEU A 746 -1.75 4.56 -5.88
C LEU A 746 -2.20 5.90 -5.30
N VAL A 747 -3.43 5.98 -4.80
CA VAL A 747 -3.93 7.21 -4.17
C VAL A 747 -3.14 7.60 -2.92
N PHE A 748 -2.55 6.63 -2.21
CA PHE A 748 -1.72 6.84 -1.03
C PHE A 748 -0.23 7.09 -1.32
N ILE A 749 0.31 6.58 -2.43
CA ILE A 749 1.71 6.83 -2.82
C ILE A 749 1.83 8.08 -3.71
N GLN A 750 2.74 8.98 -3.35
CA GLN A 750 3.03 10.19 -4.14
C GLN A 750 3.85 9.80 -5.40
N ASN A 751 3.77 10.59 -6.49
CA ASN A 751 4.49 10.51 -7.77
C ASN A 751 3.92 9.59 -8.88
N TRP A 752 2.64 9.24 -8.87
CA TRP A 752 2.06 8.42 -9.95
C TRP A 752 1.23 9.21 -10.98
N ALA A 753 0.62 10.36 -10.65
CA ALA A 753 -0.20 11.09 -11.63
C ALA A 753 0.57 11.56 -12.87
N PRO A 754 1.92 11.75 -12.87
CA PRO A 754 2.68 11.98 -14.09
C PRO A 754 2.53 10.89 -15.18
N THR A 755 1.97 9.72 -14.85
CA THR A 755 1.63 8.68 -15.85
C THR A 755 0.24 8.86 -16.48
N LEU A 756 -0.61 9.74 -15.95
CA LEU A 756 -1.96 9.98 -16.46
C LEU A 756 -2.00 10.54 -17.88
N PRO A 757 -1.10 11.46 -18.30
CA PRO A 757 -1.03 11.86 -19.70
C PRO A 757 -0.79 10.67 -20.62
N PHE A 758 0.11 9.76 -20.23
CA PHE A 758 0.36 8.52 -20.98
C PHE A 758 -0.87 7.59 -21.04
N ALA A 759 -1.64 7.48 -19.95
CA ALA A 759 -2.90 6.75 -19.93
C ALA A 759 -3.99 7.41 -20.80
N ALA A 760 -4.03 8.76 -20.83
CA ALA A 760 -4.92 9.54 -21.66
C ALA A 760 -4.57 9.44 -23.16
N GLU A 761 -3.28 9.33 -23.49
CA GLU A 761 -2.75 9.09 -24.84
C GLU A 761 -2.98 7.64 -25.31
N SER A 762 -2.94 6.67 -24.40
CA SER A 762 -3.25 5.26 -24.69
C SER A 762 -4.66 5.09 -25.26
N GLY A 763 -4.88 4.03 -26.05
CA GLY A 763 -6.17 3.73 -26.68
C GLY A 763 -7.19 3.05 -25.76
N GLY A 764 -8.41 2.89 -26.28
CA GLY A 764 -9.54 2.30 -25.57
C GLY A 764 -10.53 3.35 -25.04
N PRO A 765 -11.64 2.95 -24.40
CA PRO A 765 -12.60 3.89 -23.82
C PRO A 765 -11.95 4.70 -22.67
N ALA A 766 -12.48 5.91 -22.44
CA ALA A 766 -12.27 6.66 -21.20
C ALA A 766 -13.48 6.38 -20.30
N GLY A 767 -13.35 5.39 -19.43
CA GLY A 767 -14.40 4.86 -18.57
C GLY A 767 -14.26 5.33 -17.12
N PHE A 768 -14.97 4.66 -16.21
CA PHE A 768 -15.01 5.02 -14.78
C PHE A 768 -13.62 5.07 -14.13
N ALA A 769 -12.72 4.12 -14.41
CA ALA A 769 -11.43 4.05 -13.74
C ALA A 769 -10.52 5.22 -14.13
N LEU A 770 -10.45 5.60 -15.42
CA LEU A 770 -9.69 6.79 -15.84
C LEU A 770 -10.29 8.09 -15.29
N HIS A 771 -11.61 8.23 -15.31
CA HIS A 771 -12.26 9.41 -14.72
C HIS A 771 -11.99 9.51 -13.21
N LEU A 772 -12.01 8.39 -12.49
CA LEU A 772 -11.67 8.36 -11.08
C LEU A 772 -10.21 8.75 -10.85
N ALA A 773 -9.30 8.26 -11.71
CA ALA A 773 -7.88 8.62 -11.76
C ALA A 773 -7.68 10.13 -11.87
N LEU A 774 -8.39 10.77 -12.79
CA LEU A 774 -8.35 12.22 -12.99
C LEU A 774 -8.90 12.97 -11.77
N VAL A 775 -10.07 12.58 -11.26
CA VAL A 775 -10.68 13.24 -10.09
C VAL A 775 -9.74 13.22 -8.90
N TYR A 776 -9.13 12.07 -8.59
CA TYR A 776 -8.16 12.00 -7.49
C TYR A 776 -6.93 12.86 -7.75
N SER A 777 -6.39 12.85 -8.97
CA SER A 777 -5.23 13.68 -9.30
C SER A 777 -5.47 15.17 -9.06
N LEU A 778 -6.67 15.67 -9.37
CA LEU A 778 -7.08 17.05 -9.16
C LEU A 778 -7.25 17.42 -7.67
N THR A 779 -7.41 16.43 -6.79
CA THR A 779 -7.46 16.64 -5.34
C THR A 779 -6.09 16.69 -4.66
N TYR A 780 -5.00 16.39 -5.38
CA TYR A 780 -3.67 16.44 -4.80
C TYR A 780 -3.18 17.85 -4.49
N GLU A 781 -2.31 17.96 -3.48
CA GLU A 781 -1.72 19.24 -3.08
C GLU A 781 -0.54 19.66 -3.93
N GLN A 782 0.24 18.68 -4.40
CA GLN A 782 1.44 18.92 -5.19
C GLN A 782 1.03 19.43 -6.58
N PRO A 783 1.55 20.59 -7.02
CA PRO A 783 1.23 21.14 -8.34
C PRO A 783 1.49 20.14 -9.47
N VAL A 784 2.64 19.45 -9.45
CA VAL A 784 3.03 18.47 -10.48
C VAL A 784 1.99 17.38 -10.71
N GLU A 785 1.35 16.88 -9.65
CA GLU A 785 0.32 15.84 -9.75
C GLU A 785 -0.99 16.38 -10.34
N ARG A 786 -1.38 17.59 -9.92
CA ARG A 786 -2.57 18.26 -10.46
C ARG A 786 -2.38 18.64 -11.91
N ASP A 787 -1.21 19.17 -12.25
CA ASP A 787 -0.85 19.59 -13.60
C ASP A 787 -0.91 18.38 -14.54
N ALA A 788 -0.36 17.22 -14.13
CA ALA A 788 -0.48 15.99 -14.91
C ALA A 788 -1.94 15.51 -15.08
N GLY A 789 -2.78 15.70 -14.06
CA GLY A 789 -4.22 15.47 -14.13
C GLY A 789 -4.95 16.41 -15.10
N VAL A 790 -4.58 17.69 -15.09
CA VAL A 790 -5.10 18.70 -16.02
C VAL A 790 -4.64 18.40 -17.44
N ASP A 791 -3.36 18.06 -17.64
CA ASP A 791 -2.80 17.68 -18.94
C ASP A 791 -3.55 16.48 -19.52
N ALA A 792 -3.75 15.44 -18.72
CA ALA A 792 -4.53 14.27 -19.13
C ALA A 792 -5.99 14.63 -19.47
N LEU A 793 -6.63 15.53 -18.70
CA LEU A 793 -7.97 16.03 -18.98
C LEU A 793 -8.02 16.83 -20.30
N LEU A 794 -7.01 17.66 -20.57
CA LEU A 794 -6.90 18.43 -21.82
C LEU A 794 -6.70 17.49 -23.01
N VAL A 795 -5.89 16.44 -22.88
CA VAL A 795 -5.72 15.40 -23.91
C VAL A 795 -7.05 14.72 -24.22
N LEU A 796 -7.84 14.35 -23.20
CA LEU A 796 -9.15 13.72 -23.40
C LEU A 796 -10.18 14.69 -24.00
N ALA A 797 -10.29 15.90 -23.46
CA ALA A 797 -11.24 16.90 -23.94
C ALA A 797 -10.98 17.28 -25.40
N ALA A 798 -9.70 17.36 -25.79
CA ALA A 798 -9.32 17.64 -27.15
C ALA A 798 -9.59 16.43 -28.08
N ARG A 799 -9.59 15.18 -27.57
CA ARG A 799 -9.93 13.96 -28.35
C ARG A 799 -11.43 13.77 -28.55
N ASP A 800 -12.25 14.31 -27.65
CA ASP A 800 -13.73 14.27 -27.72
C ASP A 800 -14.36 15.43 -28.51
N SER A 801 -13.53 16.39 -28.97
CA SER A 801 -13.94 17.52 -29.82
C SER A 801 -13.59 17.29 -31.30
#